data_AF-A0A519CU37-F1
#
_entry.id   AF-A0A519CU37-F1
#
_cell.length_a   1.000
_cell.length_b   1.000
_cell.length_c   1.000
_cell.angle_alpha   90.00
_cell.angle_beta   90.00
_cell.angle_gamma   90.00
#
_symmetry.space_group_name_H-M   'P 1'
#
loop_
_entity.id
_entity.type
_entity.pdbx_description
1 polymer ?
#
loop_
_entity_poly.entity_id
_entity_poly.type
_entity_poly.pdbx_seq_one_letter_code
_entity_poly.pdbx_strand_id
1 'polypeptide(L)'
;MKRGNQVRFFTLCSLLTIIALPSVQAVTIANPTDLQIRYIFPALIAFTIAIPVWTWFIPRQLSNLQVAFEIDDNLYEVHRITRGLQDARELLKERTVTLGVGLYMMGMTGVLLLITELLFNPEVFYEPNLFLIGVLIAIPVIVSPWETLNAQLVGKKKKSGIKSRIFRRGFRRILTLGFLVGATIGTTLFGIQSEGTLTPVWLAAAMLTFMAPAIIAYGRIMGASWNMLLINKWRTANGRPNPIDPDKAGFVSRLFSLILVIFLATMPITALNGIVTVFYILVNQPDNATEVLNFGGIIGHSIYLRIDLISDLLFHWQFIKAMPQFLSIYLTMNIAIVGLAFIFELTRNLILGGQSFGGLFGVTLDTPREIRTETAAQSRQLSFAFAGFSGYTVLLLILVSYKEFGDLMPLTDWLESKGFDEGMRLLTTWMFIAVGQAIFLLTWLLSIFKFAHLSKLRFDLNPDERREGAVKLEGGGWMRQTVETAARNEDLDALITFQRRSISEDAAIVRHEKARAKMWEMAIRGLWPLAIEEARKVLAQSGGDDDEARMIVATGQIASRRLDAAREALHGLQQPEGYDEPELLAFICEWMDPWHGNVTEDDIWDWENNSCIDNLQMLMSMLRGWKANPPINNVHNDRLSHVAKLSMVALMRAQRQHDEALELALQLVKEEPISVRPRIAASLCLIDKGDWHSARSIMTELMESDSQDPRVLALSFILGQPQDEDELEVALVNSDKKRMKKLINEAPVNAVAALSVKGGMDEAINANILIAGHEAVKRGMTPRYSFGVLSIIMHYFVLFPSWLIAGIYVSSIRGEAQGAAVVVGLILFHLGARRFSKQQRRVVRHRDQKAMVAYARRMKRNKVIPAKENLPVGTHLLISGILVTVNGVVLDVGMPGWLTVRLPKDTEKTVKSKLKRQAVLISKSRPPRLQPLGEGWWLKRPKEDGAEIPALERLIGPAAYRGRQQYIERKKGKASRPRGRVSSSPKKVTRVDLNTSQIPTNTIRSERKSNRDLSNSPVSRIGTLTPERGIVPQRKNKDNDSDDDVSFL
;
A
#
# COMPACT_ATOMS: atom_id res chain seq x y z
N MET A 1 -31.59 8.23 44.71
CA MET A 1 -30.60 8.72 45.70
C MET A 1 -29.19 8.53 45.15
N LYS A 2 -28.32 9.53 45.30
CA LYS A 2 -27.20 9.83 44.38
C LYS A 2 -25.93 9.01 44.65
N ARG A 3 -25.43 8.31 43.60
CA ARG A 3 -24.14 7.61 43.46
C ARG A 3 -22.88 8.46 43.74
N GLY A 4 -23.00 9.78 43.86
CA GLY A 4 -21.87 10.68 44.11
C GLY A 4 -21.34 10.67 45.55
N ASN A 5 -22.16 10.26 46.53
CA ASN A 5 -21.74 10.31 47.94
C ASN A 5 -20.92 9.08 48.37
N GLN A 6 -21.07 7.93 47.70
CA GLN A 6 -20.26 6.75 48.01
C GLN A 6 -18.81 6.91 47.55
N VAL A 7 -18.58 7.51 46.37
CA VAL A 7 -17.22 7.75 45.86
C VAL A 7 -16.47 8.76 46.74
N ARG A 8 -17.14 9.83 47.19
CA ARG A 8 -16.54 10.82 48.10
C ARG A 8 -16.20 10.22 49.48
N PHE A 9 -17.06 9.35 50.00
CA PHE A 9 -16.82 8.66 51.28
C PHE A 9 -15.63 7.69 51.20
N PHE A 10 -15.52 6.90 50.12
CA PHE A 10 -14.37 6.02 49.91
C PHE A 10 -13.07 6.79 49.69
N THR A 11 -13.09 7.91 48.96
CA THR A 11 -11.89 8.76 48.79
C THR A 11 -11.47 9.48 50.06
N LEU A 12 -12.41 9.81 50.96
CA LEU A 12 -12.08 10.44 52.25
C LEU A 12 -11.52 9.40 53.25
N CYS A 13 -12.08 8.19 53.27
CA CYS A 13 -11.59 7.08 54.09
C CYS A 13 -10.21 6.57 53.63
N SER A 14 -9.90 6.60 52.33
CA SER A 14 -8.55 6.26 51.83
C SER A 14 -7.52 7.35 52.15
N LEU A 15 -7.93 8.62 52.27
CA LEU A 15 -7.02 9.71 52.62
C LEU A 15 -6.71 9.74 54.13
N LEU A 16 -7.68 9.38 54.97
CA LEU A 16 -7.52 9.31 56.43
C LEU A 16 -6.68 8.11 56.91
N THR A 17 -6.60 7.04 56.13
CA THR A 17 -5.77 5.86 56.44
C THR A 17 -4.29 6.06 56.09
N ILE A 18 -3.97 7.02 55.21
CA ILE A 18 -2.59 7.34 54.80
C ILE A 18 -1.84 8.17 55.86
N ILE A 19 -2.55 8.81 56.80
CA ILE A 19 -1.96 9.72 57.80
C ILE A 19 -1.56 8.99 59.10
N ALA A 20 -1.92 7.71 59.26
CA ALA A 20 -1.84 7.01 60.56
C ALA A 20 -0.84 5.83 60.65
N LEU A 21 0.22 5.78 59.83
CA LEU A 21 1.17 4.66 59.87
C LEU A 21 2.61 5.12 60.16
N PRO A 22 3.33 4.41 61.06
CA PRO A 22 4.65 4.79 61.53
C PRO A 22 5.73 4.58 60.46
N SER A 23 6.87 5.22 60.69
CA SER A 23 8.07 5.17 59.86
C SER A 23 9.14 4.24 60.46
N VAL A 24 9.92 3.59 59.56
CA VAL A 24 11.35 3.22 59.66
C VAL A 24 11.72 1.71 59.76
N GLN A 25 12.59 1.31 58.80
CA GLN A 25 13.66 0.27 58.73
C GLN A 25 13.40 -1.24 58.46
N ALA A 26 14.27 -1.75 57.57
CA ALA A 26 14.67 -3.13 57.18
C ALA A 26 13.60 -4.11 56.64
N VAL A 27 13.79 -4.51 55.38
CA VAL A 27 12.94 -5.46 54.65
C VAL A 27 13.24 -6.90 55.08
N THR A 28 12.23 -7.62 55.56
CA THR A 28 12.29 -9.04 55.94
C THR A 28 11.30 -9.88 55.10
N ILE A 29 11.61 -11.16 54.86
CA ILE A 29 10.73 -12.08 54.10
C ILE A 29 10.05 -13.02 55.09
N ALA A 30 8.71 -13.05 55.08
CA ALA A 30 7.92 -13.93 55.95
C ALA A 30 7.69 -15.31 55.30
N ASN A 31 7.98 -16.37 56.07
CA ASN A 31 7.84 -17.76 55.65
C ASN A 31 6.37 -18.21 55.56
N PRO A 32 6.05 -19.26 54.78
CA PRO A 32 4.66 -19.68 54.52
C PRO A 32 3.96 -20.26 55.75
N THR A 33 4.73 -20.64 56.78
CA THR A 33 4.26 -21.25 58.03
C THR A 33 3.63 -20.24 59.00
N ASP A 34 3.92 -18.94 58.85
CA ASP A 34 3.39 -17.86 59.70
C ASP A 34 2.18 -17.17 59.04
N LEU A 35 1.09 -17.93 58.86
CA LEU A 35 -0.06 -17.47 58.10
C LEU A 35 -0.92 -16.47 58.89
N GLN A 36 -0.68 -15.18 58.67
CA GLN A 36 -1.55 -14.10 59.13
C GLN A 36 -2.50 -13.66 58.02
N ILE A 37 -3.78 -13.42 58.35
CA ILE A 37 -4.80 -12.93 57.40
C ILE A 37 -4.34 -11.64 56.68
N ARG A 38 -3.51 -10.83 57.37
CA ARG A 38 -2.96 -9.58 56.84
C ARG A 38 -2.09 -9.76 55.58
N TYR A 39 -1.41 -10.91 55.43
CA TYR A 39 -0.57 -11.21 54.27
C TYR A 39 -1.36 -11.58 53.01
N ILE A 40 -2.67 -11.83 53.12
CA ILE A 40 -3.54 -12.17 51.98
C ILE A 40 -4.17 -10.91 51.36
N PHE A 41 -4.30 -9.82 52.10
CA PHE A 41 -4.92 -8.57 51.62
C PHE A 41 -4.25 -7.98 50.37
N PRO A 42 -2.90 -7.93 50.24
CA PRO A 42 -2.26 -7.41 49.04
C PRO A 42 -2.70 -8.14 47.77
N ALA A 43 -2.64 -9.47 47.77
CA ALA A 43 -3.09 -10.29 46.65
C ALA A 43 -4.58 -10.06 46.34
N LEU A 44 -5.45 -10.08 47.34
CA LEU A 44 -6.90 -9.90 47.15
C LEU A 44 -7.21 -8.52 46.53
N ILE A 45 -6.52 -7.47 46.96
CA ILE A 45 -6.68 -6.11 46.45
C ILE A 45 -6.13 -5.98 45.03
N ALA A 46 -4.96 -6.55 44.74
CA ALA A 46 -4.39 -6.55 43.40
C ALA A 46 -5.32 -7.25 42.39
N PHE A 47 -5.87 -8.42 42.73
CA PHE A 47 -6.81 -9.13 41.86
C PHE A 47 -8.16 -8.41 41.72
N THR A 48 -8.69 -7.84 42.80
CA THR A 48 -9.96 -7.08 42.73
C THR A 48 -9.82 -5.79 41.91
N ILE A 49 -8.64 -5.16 41.87
CA ILE A 49 -8.34 -4.03 40.97
C ILE A 49 -8.12 -4.51 39.52
N ALA A 50 -7.50 -5.68 39.32
CA ALA A 50 -7.25 -6.21 37.99
C ALA A 50 -8.54 -6.55 37.21
N ILE A 51 -9.60 -7.00 37.90
CA ILE A 51 -10.90 -7.36 37.28
C ILE A 51 -11.58 -6.18 36.55
N PRO A 52 -11.80 -5.00 37.17
CA PRO A 52 -12.38 -3.85 36.47
C PRO A 52 -11.44 -3.30 35.38
N VAL A 53 -10.11 -3.45 35.55
CA VAL A 53 -9.16 -3.08 34.49
C VAL A 53 -9.42 -3.95 33.25
N TRP A 54 -9.50 -5.27 33.41
CA TRP A 54 -9.78 -6.19 32.31
C TRP A 54 -11.17 -6.00 31.70
N THR A 55 -12.23 -5.98 32.52
CA THR A 55 -13.61 -6.08 32.02
C THR A 55 -14.19 -4.74 31.52
N TRP A 56 -13.64 -3.62 31.98
CA TRP A 56 -14.17 -2.29 31.68
C TRP A 56 -13.12 -1.34 31.10
N PHE A 57 -11.93 -1.24 31.69
CA PHE A 57 -10.93 -0.27 31.24
C PHE A 57 -10.35 -0.61 29.86
N ILE A 58 -9.87 -1.84 29.65
CA ILE A 58 -9.26 -2.25 28.35
C ILE A 58 -10.25 -2.09 27.17
N PRO A 59 -11.49 -2.61 27.22
CA PRO A 59 -12.44 -2.42 26.13
C PRO A 59 -12.78 -0.96 25.88
N ARG A 60 -12.80 -0.12 26.93
CA ARG A 60 -13.04 1.32 26.79
C ARG A 60 -11.89 2.02 26.08
N GLN A 61 -10.64 1.66 26.38
CA GLN A 61 -9.47 2.22 25.69
C GLN A 61 -9.37 1.79 24.22
N LEU A 62 -9.93 0.63 23.88
CA LEU A 62 -10.04 0.14 22.50
C LEU A 62 -11.36 0.52 21.81
N SER A 63 -12.20 1.33 22.43
CA SER A 63 -13.33 1.94 21.73
C SER A 63 -12.82 3.05 20.80
N ASN A 64 -13.50 3.26 19.68
CA ASN A 64 -13.11 4.23 18.64
C ASN A 64 -11.76 3.96 17.94
N LEU A 65 -11.33 2.70 17.84
CA LEU A 65 -10.22 2.33 16.95
C LEU A 65 -10.50 2.74 15.51
N GLN A 66 -9.48 3.30 14.87
CA GLN A 66 -9.56 3.86 13.53
C GLN A 66 -8.42 3.39 12.66
N VAL A 67 -8.68 3.37 11.36
CA VAL A 67 -7.69 3.09 10.32
C VAL A 67 -7.77 4.15 9.24
N ALA A 68 -6.61 4.67 8.84
CA ALA A 68 -6.51 5.68 7.80
C ALA A 68 -5.90 5.09 6.53
N PHE A 69 -6.48 5.41 5.37
CA PHE A 69 -5.90 5.05 4.08
C PHE A 69 -5.86 6.23 3.13
N GLU A 70 -4.86 6.20 2.25
CA GLU A 70 -4.66 7.22 1.24
C GLU A 70 -5.63 7.00 0.07
N ILE A 71 -6.45 8.02 -0.21
CA ILE A 71 -7.32 8.10 -1.41
C ILE A 71 -6.62 8.88 -2.51
N ASP A 72 -5.98 9.98 -2.15
CA ASP A 72 -5.35 10.91 -3.08
C ASP A 72 -4.07 11.50 -2.47
N ASP A 73 -3.29 12.23 -3.27
CA ASP A 73 -2.03 12.80 -2.81
C ASP A 73 -2.24 13.70 -1.60
N ASN A 74 -1.76 13.26 -0.44
CA ASN A 74 -1.92 13.91 0.86
C ASN A 74 -3.35 13.89 1.45
N LEU A 75 -4.30 13.13 0.89
CA LEU A 75 -5.66 12.98 1.40
C LEU A 75 -5.90 11.55 1.88
N TYR A 76 -6.21 11.43 3.16
CA TYR A 76 -6.48 10.17 3.83
C TYR A 76 -7.95 10.12 4.27
N GLU A 77 -8.62 9.00 4.06
CA GLU A 77 -9.94 8.71 4.61
C GLU A 77 -9.80 7.81 5.82
N VAL A 78 -10.55 8.12 6.88
CA VAL A 78 -10.46 7.47 8.17
C VAL A 78 -11.72 6.68 8.42
N HIS A 79 -11.57 5.38 8.68
CA HIS A 79 -12.68 4.49 9.00
C HIS A 79 -12.60 4.02 10.44
N ARG A 80 -13.77 3.93 11.09
CA ARG A 80 -13.89 3.39 12.44
C ARG A 80 -13.97 1.86 12.36
N ILE A 81 -13.05 1.18 13.04
CA ILE A 81 -13.04 -0.28 13.22
C ILE A 81 -14.00 -0.66 14.35
N THR A 82 -13.99 0.10 15.44
CA THR A 82 -14.91 -0.09 16.57
C THR A 82 -15.66 1.22 16.79
N ARG A 83 -16.99 1.20 16.75
CA ARG A 83 -17.84 2.36 17.05
C ARG A 83 -18.22 2.43 18.52
N GLY A 84 -18.23 1.29 19.22
CA GLY A 84 -18.61 1.22 20.63
C GLY A 84 -17.89 0.15 21.45
N LEU A 85 -18.30 0.06 22.72
CA LEU A 85 -17.77 -0.92 23.69
C LEU A 85 -18.06 -2.38 23.30
N GLN A 86 -19.15 -2.63 22.55
CA GLN A 86 -19.52 -3.98 22.11
C GLN A 86 -18.55 -4.48 21.04
N ASP A 87 -18.29 -3.68 20.00
CA ASP A 87 -17.33 -4.00 18.93
C ASP A 87 -15.92 -4.25 19.50
N ALA A 88 -15.50 -3.42 20.46
CA ALA A 88 -14.21 -3.60 21.13
C ALA A 88 -14.14 -4.92 21.92
N ARG A 89 -15.25 -5.34 22.55
CA ARG A 89 -15.34 -6.64 23.24
C ARG A 89 -15.32 -7.82 22.28
N GLU A 90 -15.97 -7.69 21.13
CA GLU A 90 -15.95 -8.72 20.08
C GLU A 90 -14.53 -8.94 19.56
N LEU A 91 -13.81 -7.85 19.27
CA LEU A 91 -12.42 -7.89 18.84
C LEU A 91 -11.47 -8.50 19.89
N LEU A 92 -11.74 -8.29 21.18
CA LEU A 92 -10.98 -8.87 22.30
C LEU A 92 -11.23 -10.37 22.52
N LYS A 93 -12.38 -10.90 22.07
CA LYS A 93 -12.73 -12.33 22.18
C LYS A 93 -11.95 -13.20 21.20
N GLU A 94 -11.32 -12.61 20.19
CA GLU A 94 -10.45 -13.34 19.27
C GLU A 94 -9.30 -14.02 20.02
N ARG A 95 -9.12 -15.33 19.78
CA ARG A 95 -8.23 -16.19 20.60
C ARG A 95 -6.81 -15.65 20.71
N THR A 96 -6.28 -15.07 19.63
CA THR A 96 -4.92 -14.48 19.59
C THR A 96 -4.81 -13.19 20.38
N VAL A 97 -5.87 -12.37 20.39
CA VAL A 97 -5.92 -11.11 21.14
C VAL A 97 -6.09 -11.41 22.62
N THR A 98 -6.96 -12.35 22.99
CA THR A 98 -7.19 -12.74 24.38
C THR A 98 -5.90 -13.23 25.04
N LEU A 99 -5.07 -14.01 24.34
CA LEU A 99 -3.76 -14.43 24.85
C LEU A 99 -2.80 -13.25 25.05
N GLY A 100 -2.74 -12.31 24.11
CA GLY A 100 -1.89 -11.11 24.25
C GLY A 100 -2.32 -10.20 25.39
N VAL A 101 -3.63 -9.97 25.53
CA VAL A 101 -4.21 -9.21 26.64
C VAL A 101 -4.02 -9.94 27.96
N GLY A 102 -4.09 -11.27 27.97
CA GLY A 102 -3.79 -12.10 29.14
C GLY A 102 -2.34 -11.89 29.63
N LEU A 103 -1.35 -11.96 28.74
CA LEU A 103 0.05 -11.66 29.07
C LEU A 103 0.22 -10.25 29.64
N TYR A 104 -0.44 -9.27 29.02
CA TYR A 104 -0.45 -7.91 29.53
C TYR A 104 -1.04 -7.81 30.94
N MET A 105 -2.19 -8.43 31.18
CA MET A 105 -2.83 -8.45 32.49
C MET A 105 -2.02 -9.20 33.54
N MET A 106 -1.31 -10.27 33.17
CA MET A 106 -0.41 -10.97 34.10
C MET A 106 0.69 -10.04 34.59
N GLY A 107 1.41 -9.38 33.68
CA GLY A 107 2.47 -8.45 34.05
C GLY A 107 1.96 -7.29 34.90
N MET A 108 0.83 -6.68 34.51
CA MET A 108 0.21 -5.59 35.27
C MET A 108 -0.28 -6.02 36.65
N THR A 109 -0.85 -7.23 36.77
CA THR A 109 -1.29 -7.77 38.07
C THR A 109 -0.09 -8.07 38.96
N GLY A 110 1.02 -8.56 38.41
CA GLY A 110 2.27 -8.77 39.16
C GLY A 110 2.81 -7.45 39.73
N VAL A 111 2.82 -6.37 38.94
CA VAL A 111 3.24 -5.05 39.44
C VAL A 111 2.22 -4.45 40.43
N LEU A 112 0.92 -4.62 40.19
CA LEU A 112 -0.12 -4.22 41.15
C LEU A 112 0.05 -4.95 42.49
N LEU A 113 0.41 -6.24 42.45
CA LEU A 113 0.67 -7.03 43.65
C LEU A 113 1.89 -6.50 44.40
N LEU A 114 2.98 -6.18 43.68
CA LEU A 114 4.16 -5.51 44.25
C LEU A 114 3.79 -4.18 44.92
N ILE A 115 2.97 -3.34 44.26
CA ILE A 115 2.50 -2.07 44.84
C ILE A 115 1.69 -2.32 46.11
N THR A 116 0.77 -3.28 46.08
CA THR A 116 -0.08 -3.56 47.24
C THR A 116 0.72 -4.11 48.42
N GLU A 117 1.75 -4.93 48.18
CA GLU A 117 2.67 -5.37 49.24
C GLU A 117 3.33 -4.15 49.92
N LEU A 118 3.90 -3.25 49.10
CA LEU A 118 4.54 -2.03 49.56
C LEU A 118 3.58 -1.05 50.27
N LEU A 119 2.29 -1.06 49.94
CA LEU A 119 1.28 -0.20 50.57
C LEU A 119 0.81 -0.73 51.93
N PHE A 120 0.73 -2.04 52.12
CA PHE A 120 0.13 -2.66 53.31
C PHE A 120 1.11 -2.96 54.44
N ASN A 121 2.29 -3.48 54.07
CA ASN A 121 3.40 -3.65 55.01
C ASN A 121 4.73 -3.58 54.24
N PRO A 122 5.38 -2.40 54.20
CA PRO A 122 6.61 -2.24 53.43
C PRO A 122 7.82 -2.97 54.02
N GLU A 123 7.73 -3.41 55.28
CA GLU A 123 8.82 -4.10 56.00
C GLU A 123 8.81 -5.61 55.79
N VAL A 124 7.68 -6.20 55.39
CA VAL A 124 7.52 -7.67 55.33
C VAL A 124 6.88 -8.07 54.01
N PHE A 125 7.65 -8.75 53.15
CA PHE A 125 7.10 -9.39 51.96
C PHE A 125 6.73 -10.83 52.26
N TYR A 126 5.51 -11.22 51.91
CA TYR A 126 5.08 -12.61 52.05
C TYR A 126 5.65 -13.48 50.92
N GLU A 127 6.39 -14.54 51.27
CA GLU A 127 7.11 -15.37 50.28
C GLU A 127 6.19 -15.95 49.17
N PRO A 128 4.99 -16.48 49.45
CA PRO A 128 4.06 -16.90 48.39
C PRO A 128 3.63 -15.77 47.46
N ASN A 129 3.48 -14.54 47.96
CA ASN A 129 3.14 -13.38 47.13
C ASN A 129 4.33 -12.94 46.27
N LEU A 130 5.56 -13.03 46.80
CA LEU A 130 6.79 -12.82 46.02
C LEU A 130 6.94 -13.84 44.89
N PHE A 131 6.67 -15.12 45.16
CA PHE A 131 6.68 -16.16 44.14
C PHE A 131 5.63 -15.87 43.06
N LEU A 132 4.41 -15.47 43.46
CA LEU A 132 3.35 -15.10 42.54
C LEU A 132 3.71 -13.87 41.69
N ILE A 133 4.31 -12.84 42.29
CA ILE A 133 4.85 -11.66 41.59
C ILE A 133 5.87 -12.12 40.54
N GLY A 134 6.84 -12.96 40.94
CA GLY A 134 7.88 -13.49 40.08
C GLY A 134 7.30 -14.23 38.87
N VAL A 135 6.32 -15.11 39.07
CA VAL A 135 5.67 -15.85 37.98
C VAL A 135 4.88 -14.92 37.05
N LEU A 136 4.09 -14.00 37.61
CA LEU A 136 3.25 -13.07 36.84
C LEU A 136 4.07 -12.10 35.98
N ILE A 137 5.31 -11.81 36.39
CA ILE A 137 6.25 -10.95 35.66
C ILE A 137 7.11 -11.74 34.68
N ALA A 138 7.67 -12.88 35.10
CA ALA A 138 8.60 -13.65 34.29
C ALA A 138 7.96 -14.20 33.01
N ILE A 139 6.70 -14.65 33.08
CA ILE A 139 5.99 -15.20 31.91
C ILE A 139 5.88 -14.14 30.77
N PRO A 140 5.34 -12.93 31.00
CA PRO A 140 5.33 -11.88 29.97
C PRO A 140 6.73 -11.49 29.46
N VAL A 141 7.73 -11.42 30.34
CA VAL A 141 9.11 -11.08 29.95
C VAL A 141 9.72 -12.12 29.02
N ILE A 142 9.46 -13.40 29.24
CA ILE A 142 9.96 -14.50 28.39
C ILE A 142 9.20 -14.56 27.06
N VAL A 143 7.88 -14.41 27.09
CA VAL A 143 7.04 -14.57 25.89
C VAL A 143 7.13 -13.36 24.94
N SER A 144 7.35 -12.16 25.46
CA SER A 144 7.36 -10.90 24.69
C SER A 144 8.36 -10.88 23.53
N PRO A 145 9.67 -11.19 23.72
CA PRO A 145 10.64 -11.16 22.64
C PRO A 145 10.39 -12.24 21.59
N TRP A 146 9.88 -13.40 22.02
CA TRP A 146 9.55 -14.51 21.12
C TRP A 146 8.37 -14.16 20.19
N GLU A 147 7.26 -13.63 20.73
CA GLU A 147 6.13 -13.21 19.91
C GLU A 147 6.50 -12.02 19.01
N THR A 148 7.32 -11.10 19.51
CA THR A 148 7.79 -9.96 18.74
C THR A 148 8.66 -10.38 17.56
N LEU A 149 9.62 -11.29 17.77
CA LEU A 149 10.49 -11.82 16.71
C LEU A 149 9.67 -12.57 15.65
N ASN A 150 8.74 -13.42 16.10
CA ASN A 150 7.87 -14.18 15.20
C ASN A 150 6.98 -13.24 14.35
N ALA A 151 6.43 -12.17 14.93
CA ALA A 151 5.63 -11.19 14.20
C ALA A 151 6.47 -10.41 13.17
N GLN A 152 7.70 -10.00 13.51
CA GLN A 152 8.58 -9.28 12.60
C GLN A 152 9.09 -10.15 11.43
N LEU A 153 9.24 -11.46 11.64
CA LEU A 153 9.69 -12.40 10.61
C LEU A 153 8.54 -12.95 9.74
N VAL A 154 7.28 -12.65 10.07
CA VAL A 154 6.13 -12.86 9.18
C VAL A 154 6.20 -11.80 8.07
N GLY A 155 7.16 -11.97 7.16
CA GLY A 155 7.13 -11.26 5.89
C GLY A 155 5.92 -11.74 5.08
N LYS A 156 5.26 -10.80 4.39
CA LYS A 156 4.15 -11.01 3.44
C LYS A 156 4.43 -12.15 2.45
N LYS A 157 4.18 -13.40 2.83
CA LYS A 157 4.27 -14.55 1.93
C LYS A 157 2.98 -15.33 1.94
N LYS A 158 2.53 -15.55 0.70
CA LYS A 158 1.28 -16.13 0.23
C LYS A 158 0.79 -17.34 1.03
N LYS A 159 -0.54 -17.46 1.05
CA LYS A 159 -1.30 -18.66 1.40
C LYS A 159 -0.68 -19.88 0.72
N SER A 160 -0.06 -20.76 1.51
CA SER A 160 0.14 -22.15 1.13
C SER A 160 -1.02 -23.00 1.68
N GLY A 161 -1.26 -24.17 1.07
CA GLY A 161 -2.33 -25.10 1.45
C GLY A 161 -2.35 -25.43 2.95
N ILE A 162 -3.55 -25.71 3.46
CA ILE A 162 -3.90 -25.77 4.90
C ILE A 162 -2.96 -26.68 5.70
N LYS A 163 -2.64 -27.89 5.21
CA LYS A 163 -1.74 -28.85 5.89
C LYS A 163 -0.30 -28.34 5.97
N SER A 164 0.22 -27.73 4.91
CA SER A 164 1.60 -27.20 4.88
C SER A 164 1.79 -25.91 5.69
N ARG A 165 0.68 -25.22 6.02
CA ARG A 165 0.67 -23.96 6.78
C ARG A 165 0.88 -24.18 8.28
N ILE A 166 0.26 -25.21 8.84
CA ILE A 166 0.38 -25.55 10.28
C ILE A 166 1.80 -26.04 10.59
N PHE A 167 2.31 -26.98 9.79
CA PHE A 167 3.67 -27.53 9.98
C PHE A 167 4.75 -26.45 9.83
N ARG A 168 4.67 -25.62 8.77
CA ARG A 168 5.62 -24.50 8.59
C ARG A 168 5.50 -23.43 9.68
N ARG A 169 4.30 -23.14 10.19
CA ARG A 169 4.09 -22.19 11.29
C ARG A 169 4.66 -22.71 12.61
N GLY A 170 4.44 -23.99 12.93
CA GLY A 170 5.00 -24.65 14.11
C GLY A 170 6.53 -24.72 14.07
N PHE A 171 7.09 -25.24 12.97
CA PHE A 171 8.53 -25.34 12.76
C PHE A 171 9.23 -23.98 12.84
N ARG A 172 8.65 -22.94 12.23
CA ARG A 172 9.20 -21.58 12.32
C ARG A 172 9.21 -21.05 13.75
N ARG A 173 8.13 -21.24 14.52
CA ARG A 173 8.06 -20.78 15.91
C ARG A 173 9.15 -21.41 16.78
N ILE A 174 9.40 -22.71 16.59
CA ILE A 174 10.48 -23.44 17.24
C ILE A 174 11.84 -22.88 16.81
N LEU A 175 12.05 -22.65 15.51
CA LEU A 175 13.29 -22.10 14.98
C LEU A 175 13.57 -20.69 15.51
N THR A 176 12.56 -19.82 15.63
CA THR A 176 12.73 -18.48 16.19
C THR A 176 13.08 -18.51 17.68
N LEU A 177 12.51 -19.46 18.43
CA LEU A 177 12.86 -19.65 19.84
C LEU A 177 14.28 -20.19 19.96
N GLY A 178 14.64 -21.20 19.15
CA GLY A 178 15.99 -21.76 19.11
C GLY A 178 17.05 -20.73 18.72
N PHE A 179 16.75 -19.81 17.80
CA PHE A 179 17.65 -18.70 17.46
C PHE A 179 17.81 -17.72 18.64
N LEU A 180 16.73 -17.39 19.34
CA LEU A 180 16.76 -16.48 20.48
C LEU A 180 17.56 -17.06 21.66
N VAL A 181 17.29 -18.33 21.99
CA VAL A 181 18.02 -19.08 23.03
C VAL A 181 19.48 -19.30 22.61
N GLY A 182 19.73 -19.64 21.35
CA GLY A 182 21.09 -19.81 20.82
C GLY A 182 21.91 -18.53 20.86
N ALA A 183 21.32 -17.39 20.50
CA ALA A 183 21.99 -16.09 20.56
C ALA A 183 22.32 -15.68 22.00
N THR A 184 21.41 -15.93 22.94
CA THR A 184 21.63 -15.62 24.36
C THR A 184 22.69 -16.50 25.00
N ILE A 185 22.64 -17.81 24.74
CA ILE A 185 23.70 -18.75 25.15
C ILE A 185 25.03 -18.31 24.53
N GLY A 186 25.05 -17.95 23.25
CA GLY A 186 26.24 -17.43 22.57
C GLY A 186 26.85 -16.21 23.27
N THR A 187 26.01 -15.23 23.67
CA THR A 187 26.47 -14.06 24.43
C THR A 187 27.05 -14.46 25.79
N THR A 188 26.41 -15.40 26.51
CA THR A 188 26.94 -15.87 27.81
C THR A 188 28.27 -16.62 27.67
N LEU A 189 28.41 -17.47 26.66
CA LEU A 189 29.65 -18.21 26.39
C LEU A 189 30.79 -17.27 25.99
N PHE A 190 30.49 -16.26 25.17
CA PHE A 190 31.46 -15.23 24.81
C PHE A 190 31.93 -14.43 26.03
N GLY A 191 31.01 -14.08 26.94
CA GLY A 191 31.36 -13.42 28.20
C GLY A 191 32.26 -14.26 29.09
N ILE A 192 31.94 -15.55 29.26
CA ILE A 192 32.76 -16.50 30.02
C ILE A 192 34.16 -16.65 29.39
N GLN A 193 34.25 -16.68 28.06
CA GLN A 193 35.53 -16.77 27.37
C GLN A 193 36.38 -15.48 27.53
N SER A 194 35.74 -14.31 27.57
CA SER A 194 36.43 -13.03 27.65
C SER A 194 36.96 -12.71 29.06
N GLU A 195 36.22 -13.04 30.11
CA GLU A 195 36.53 -12.66 31.49
C GLU A 195 36.82 -13.85 32.41
N GLY A 196 36.78 -15.09 31.90
CA GLY A 196 37.04 -16.32 32.64
C GLY A 196 35.92 -16.75 33.59
N THR A 197 34.98 -15.86 33.92
CA THR A 197 33.80 -16.10 34.75
C THR A 197 32.59 -15.32 34.23
N LEU A 198 31.37 -15.70 34.63
CA LEU A 198 30.16 -14.99 34.23
C LEU A 198 29.98 -13.74 35.10
N THR A 199 30.40 -12.58 34.61
CA THR A 199 30.22 -11.31 35.34
C THR A 199 28.80 -10.74 35.17
N PRO A 200 28.34 -9.90 36.11
CA PRO A 200 27.01 -9.27 36.06
C PRO A 200 26.77 -8.45 34.78
N VAL A 201 27.82 -7.82 34.21
CA VAL A 201 27.76 -7.09 32.93
C VAL A 201 27.34 -8.02 31.78
N TRP A 202 27.97 -9.20 31.67
CA TRP A 202 27.67 -10.16 30.62
C TRP A 202 26.31 -10.83 30.80
N LEU A 203 25.85 -10.99 32.05
CA LEU A 203 24.48 -11.43 32.34
C LEU A 203 23.46 -10.39 31.89
N ALA A 204 23.69 -9.11 32.17
CA ALA A 204 22.90 -7.99 31.66
C ALA A 204 22.90 -7.95 30.11
N ALA A 205 24.06 -8.15 29.48
CA ALA A 205 24.18 -8.21 28.02
C ALA A 205 23.43 -9.41 27.41
N ALA A 206 23.45 -10.58 28.06
CA ALA A 206 22.68 -11.74 27.65
C ALA A 206 21.17 -11.49 27.76
N MET A 207 20.71 -10.87 28.85
CA MET A 207 19.31 -10.48 29.01
C MET A 207 18.90 -9.45 27.96
N LEU A 208 19.77 -8.49 27.64
CA LEU A 208 19.54 -7.50 26.60
C LEU A 208 19.47 -8.14 25.21
N THR A 209 20.31 -9.15 24.95
CA THR A 209 20.26 -9.96 23.72
C THR A 209 18.94 -10.71 23.60
N PHE A 210 18.43 -11.28 24.70
CA PHE A 210 17.13 -11.94 24.74
C PHE A 210 16.00 -10.95 24.45
N MET A 211 16.05 -9.76 25.05
CA MET A 211 15.01 -8.74 24.92
C MET A 211 15.12 -7.92 23.62
N ALA A 212 16.21 -8.06 22.86
CA ALA A 212 16.49 -7.25 21.68
C ALA A 212 15.34 -7.17 20.66
N PRO A 213 14.62 -8.26 20.30
CA PRO A 213 13.49 -8.16 19.38
C PRO A 213 12.38 -7.20 19.86
N ALA A 214 12.03 -7.26 21.15
CA ALA A 214 11.02 -6.40 21.78
C ALA A 214 11.48 -4.94 21.82
N ILE A 215 12.73 -4.70 22.25
CA ILE A 215 13.35 -3.37 22.30
C ILE A 215 13.39 -2.73 20.90
N ILE A 216 13.80 -3.51 19.89
CA ILE A 216 13.87 -3.05 18.49
C ILE A 216 12.49 -2.71 17.94
N ALA A 217 11.49 -3.55 18.16
CA ALA A 217 10.12 -3.26 17.74
C ALA A 217 9.62 -1.95 18.34
N TYR A 218 9.75 -1.83 19.66
CA TYR A 218 9.29 -0.68 20.42
C TYR A 218 9.97 0.61 19.95
N GLY A 219 11.32 0.63 19.92
CA GLY A 219 12.09 1.80 19.50
C GLY A 219 11.77 2.24 18.08
N ARG A 220 11.63 1.28 17.14
CA ARG A 220 11.30 1.59 15.73
C ARG A 220 9.88 2.12 15.55
N ILE A 221 8.90 1.53 16.22
CA ILE A 221 7.49 1.93 16.15
C ILE A 221 7.32 3.33 16.74
N MET A 222 7.97 3.60 17.87
CA MET A 222 7.97 4.93 18.49
C MET A 222 8.67 5.97 17.63
N GLY A 223 9.91 5.73 17.19
CA GLY A 223 10.68 6.72 16.43
C GLY A 223 10.05 7.05 15.08
N ALA A 224 9.50 6.05 14.38
CA ALA A 224 8.82 6.27 13.10
C ALA A 224 7.46 6.99 13.25
N SER A 225 6.77 6.87 14.39
CA SER A 225 5.48 7.54 14.60
C SER A 225 5.52 8.82 15.43
N TRP A 226 6.68 9.16 15.99
CA TRP A 226 6.87 10.33 16.85
C TRP A 226 6.28 11.62 16.25
N ASN A 227 6.55 11.91 14.97
CA ASN A 227 6.02 13.08 14.28
C ASN A 227 4.48 13.10 14.27
N MET A 228 3.86 11.96 14.00
CA MET A 228 2.40 11.84 13.92
C MET A 228 1.77 11.97 15.31
N LEU A 229 2.35 11.31 16.32
CA LEU A 229 1.89 11.40 17.71
C LEU A 229 1.99 12.83 18.23
N LEU A 230 3.10 13.52 18.01
CA LEU A 230 3.30 14.90 18.44
C LEU A 230 2.28 15.84 17.79
N ILE A 231 2.11 15.76 16.46
CA ILE A 231 1.14 16.60 15.73
C ILE A 231 -0.30 16.34 16.22
N ASN A 232 -0.69 15.08 16.38
CA ASN A 232 -2.04 14.73 16.79
C ASN A 232 -2.31 15.15 18.24
N LYS A 233 -1.39 14.90 19.18
CA LYS A 233 -1.57 15.32 20.57
C LYS A 233 -1.50 16.83 20.75
N TRP A 234 -0.71 17.53 19.94
CA TRP A 234 -0.76 18.99 19.89
C TRP A 234 -2.12 19.50 19.38
N ARG A 235 -2.73 18.84 18.39
CA ARG A 235 -4.10 19.16 17.95
C ARG A 235 -5.13 18.87 19.04
N THR A 236 -5.04 17.72 19.72
CA THR A 236 -5.92 17.37 20.85
C THR A 236 -5.79 18.39 21.99
N ALA A 237 -4.56 18.78 22.36
CA ALA A 237 -4.30 19.79 23.40
C ALA A 237 -4.96 21.14 23.06
N ASN A 238 -4.97 21.51 21.78
CA ASN A 238 -5.65 22.69 21.24
C ASN A 238 -7.17 22.50 21.02
N GLY A 239 -7.73 21.33 21.34
CA GLY A 239 -9.17 21.04 21.20
C GLY A 239 -9.65 20.78 19.77
N ARG A 240 -8.74 20.53 18.82
CA ARG A 240 -9.08 20.19 17.42
C ARG A 240 -9.22 18.68 17.26
N PRO A 241 -10.23 18.19 16.51
CA PRO A 241 -10.36 16.77 16.20
C PRO A 241 -9.20 16.29 15.32
N ASN A 242 -8.86 15.01 15.43
CA ASN A 242 -7.78 14.39 14.67
C ASN A 242 -8.07 12.90 14.40
N PRO A 243 -7.24 12.20 13.60
CA PRO A 243 -7.49 10.80 13.21
C PRO A 243 -7.39 9.76 14.34
N ILE A 244 -6.86 10.14 15.51
CA ILE A 244 -6.78 9.28 16.70
C ILE A 244 -7.95 9.59 17.64
N ASP A 245 -8.27 10.88 17.79
CA ASP A 245 -9.33 11.44 18.63
C ASP A 245 -10.31 12.24 17.73
N PRO A 246 -11.36 11.60 17.16
CA PRO A 246 -12.24 12.21 16.15
C PRO A 246 -13.26 13.17 16.79
N ASP A 247 -13.60 12.91 18.06
CA ASP A 247 -14.55 13.68 18.83
C ASP A 247 -13.83 14.85 19.52
N LYS A 248 -14.54 15.94 19.78
CA LYS A 248 -13.95 17.10 20.47
C LYS A 248 -13.49 16.72 21.88
N ALA A 249 -12.19 16.86 22.13
CA ALA A 249 -11.59 16.57 23.43
C ALA A 249 -12.08 17.55 24.52
N GLY A 250 -12.55 16.99 25.64
CA GLY A 250 -12.87 17.73 26.86
C GLY A 250 -11.63 18.19 27.62
N PHE A 251 -11.79 19.06 28.62
CA PHE A 251 -10.68 19.71 29.36
C PHE A 251 -9.63 18.72 29.90
N VAL A 252 -10.06 17.64 30.54
CA VAL A 252 -9.16 16.62 31.10
C VAL A 252 -8.32 15.94 30.01
N SER A 253 -8.94 15.60 28.88
CA SER A 253 -8.23 14.99 27.74
C SER A 253 -7.22 15.94 27.11
N ARG A 254 -7.48 17.26 27.13
CA ARG A 254 -6.54 18.28 26.65
C ARG A 254 -5.33 18.39 27.57
N LEU A 255 -5.54 18.39 28.88
CA LEU A 255 -4.46 18.41 29.87
C LEU A 255 -3.56 17.18 29.75
N PHE A 256 -4.14 15.97 29.69
CA PHE A 256 -3.37 14.74 29.45
C PHE A 256 -2.61 14.77 28.12
N SER A 257 -3.22 15.30 27.06
CA SER A 257 -2.54 15.43 25.76
C SER A 257 -1.39 16.42 25.83
N LEU A 258 -1.53 17.53 26.56
CA LEU A 258 -0.46 18.51 26.76
C LEU A 258 0.72 17.90 27.52
N ILE A 259 0.45 17.14 28.59
CA ILE A 259 1.48 16.39 29.32
C ILE A 259 2.22 15.44 28.38
N LEU A 260 1.49 14.68 27.57
CA LEU A 260 2.09 13.77 26.57
C LEU A 260 2.92 14.50 25.51
N VAL A 261 2.52 15.70 25.07
CA VAL A 261 3.33 16.52 24.14
C VAL A 261 4.65 16.91 24.81
N ILE A 262 4.64 17.35 26.06
CA ILE A 262 5.86 17.72 26.79
C ILE A 262 6.80 16.50 26.89
N PHE A 263 6.28 15.33 27.26
CA PHE A 263 7.05 14.09 27.28
C PHE A 263 7.62 13.73 25.90
N LEU A 264 6.80 13.79 24.85
CA LEU A 264 7.25 13.49 23.47
C LEU A 264 8.33 14.49 23.02
N ALA A 265 8.23 15.76 23.38
CA ALA A 265 9.20 16.79 23.04
C ALA A 265 10.55 16.60 23.75
N THR A 266 10.55 16.14 25.00
CA THR A 266 11.78 15.92 25.79
C THR A 266 12.46 14.58 25.47
N MET A 267 11.74 13.60 24.92
CA MET A 267 12.26 12.26 24.60
C MET A 267 13.59 12.25 23.81
N PRO A 268 13.78 12.99 22.70
CA PRO A 268 15.05 12.99 21.97
C PRO A 268 16.24 13.48 22.80
N ILE A 269 16.02 14.46 23.68
CA ILE A 269 17.06 15.01 24.56
C ILE A 269 17.45 13.96 25.60
N THR A 270 16.45 13.33 26.23
CA THR A 270 16.69 12.25 27.20
C THR A 270 17.36 11.03 26.55
N ALA A 271 17.04 10.75 25.29
CA ALA A 271 17.66 9.68 24.51
C ALA A 271 19.15 9.93 24.26
N LEU A 272 19.49 11.15 23.86
CA LEU A 272 20.89 11.54 23.68
C LEU A 272 21.66 11.47 25.01
N ASN A 273 21.07 11.99 26.09
CA ASN A 273 21.68 11.95 27.42
C ASN A 273 21.98 10.50 27.86
N GLY A 274 21.04 9.57 27.69
CA GLY A 274 21.25 8.17 28.11
C GLY A 274 22.29 7.44 27.29
N ILE A 275 22.31 7.62 25.97
CA ILE A 275 23.33 7.02 25.10
C ILE A 275 24.73 7.54 25.46
N VAL A 276 24.88 8.87 25.59
CA VAL A 276 26.18 9.49 25.91
C VAL A 276 26.63 9.12 27.32
N THR A 277 25.71 9.04 28.29
CA THR A 277 26.03 8.62 29.67
C THR A 277 26.55 7.19 29.72
N VAL A 278 25.89 6.24 29.07
CA VAL A 278 26.35 4.83 29.02
C VAL A 278 27.67 4.71 28.28
N PHE A 279 27.82 5.41 27.15
CA PHE A 279 29.09 5.41 26.42
C PHE A 279 30.24 6.00 27.24
N TYR A 280 30.01 7.11 27.94
CA TYR A 280 30.98 7.76 28.80
C TYR A 280 31.45 6.82 29.92
N ILE A 281 30.53 6.09 30.55
CA ILE A 281 30.87 5.20 31.68
C ILE A 281 31.56 3.92 31.20
N LEU A 282 31.08 3.29 30.13
CA LEU A 282 31.67 2.06 29.62
C LEU A 282 33.06 2.28 28.99
N VAL A 283 33.29 3.44 28.36
CA VAL A 283 34.56 3.71 27.64
C VAL A 283 35.56 4.47 28.51
N ASN A 284 35.13 5.48 29.26
CA ASN A 284 36.04 6.34 30.02
C ASN A 284 36.18 5.94 31.49
N GLN A 285 35.32 5.06 32.01
CA GLN A 285 35.36 4.53 33.40
C GLN A 285 35.68 5.60 34.47
N PRO A 286 34.86 6.66 34.60
CA PRO A 286 35.15 7.76 35.51
C PRO A 286 34.93 7.36 36.98
N ASP A 287 35.71 7.93 37.90
CA ASP A 287 35.62 7.62 39.34
C ASP A 287 34.25 7.99 39.95
N ASN A 288 33.53 8.95 39.37
CA ASN A 288 32.19 9.39 39.79
C ASN A 288 31.05 8.69 39.04
N ALA A 289 31.28 7.51 38.44
CA ALA A 289 30.29 6.81 37.63
C ALA A 289 28.96 6.55 38.36
N THR A 290 29.01 6.18 39.64
CA THR A 290 27.82 5.91 40.48
C THR A 290 26.97 7.16 40.66
N GLU A 291 27.58 8.30 41.00
CA GLU A 291 26.89 9.58 41.16
C GLU A 291 26.26 10.04 39.84
N VAL A 292 26.99 9.97 38.73
CA VAL A 292 26.48 10.36 37.42
C VAL A 292 25.25 9.52 37.03
N LEU A 293 25.26 8.22 37.29
CA LEU A 293 24.12 7.34 36.99
C LEU A 293 22.91 7.61 37.90
N ASN A 294 23.15 7.99 39.15
CA ASN A 294 22.11 8.23 40.14
C ASN A 294 21.39 9.58 39.90
N PHE A 295 22.13 10.64 39.56
CA PHE A 295 21.58 11.99 39.33
C PHE A 295 21.00 12.22 37.92
N GLY A 296 20.63 11.17 37.18
CA GLY A 296 19.96 11.32 35.88
C GLY A 296 20.91 11.49 34.68
N GLY A 297 22.14 10.96 34.78
CA GLY A 297 23.15 10.98 33.73
C GLY A 297 23.94 12.28 33.69
N ILE A 298 24.71 12.48 32.62
CA ILE A 298 25.64 13.62 32.50
C ILE A 298 24.91 14.96 32.63
N ILE A 299 23.76 15.12 31.98
CA ILE A 299 22.97 16.37 32.07
C ILE A 299 22.50 16.59 33.50
N GLY A 300 21.93 15.59 34.16
CA GLY A 300 21.40 15.74 35.52
C GLY A 300 22.50 15.97 36.56
N HIS A 301 23.62 15.26 36.48
CA HIS A 301 24.79 15.51 37.32
C HIS A 301 25.39 16.92 37.07
N SER A 302 25.41 17.40 35.82
CA SER A 302 25.87 18.76 35.53
C SER A 302 24.95 19.86 36.08
N ILE A 303 23.65 19.60 36.19
CA ILE A 303 22.67 20.50 36.82
C ILE A 303 22.86 20.48 38.33
N TYR A 304 23.06 19.30 38.92
CA TYR A 304 23.35 19.12 40.34
C TYR A 304 24.58 19.93 40.77
N LEU A 305 25.69 19.86 40.03
CA LEU A 305 26.91 20.59 40.33
C LEU A 305 26.82 22.12 40.12
N ARG A 306 25.81 22.63 39.41
CA ARG A 306 25.73 24.05 39.00
C ARG A 306 24.76 24.90 39.82
N ILE A 307 23.98 24.31 40.73
CA ILE A 307 22.92 25.02 41.44
C ILE A 307 23.04 24.80 42.96
N ASP A 308 23.83 25.66 43.62
CA ASP A 308 23.99 25.70 45.09
C ASP A 308 22.67 25.97 45.85
N LEU A 309 21.63 26.51 45.17
CA LEU A 309 20.31 26.82 45.75
C LEU A 309 19.34 25.63 45.83
N ILE A 310 19.60 24.51 45.14
CA ILE A 310 18.76 23.30 45.16
C ILE A 310 19.38 22.19 46.00
N SER A 311 20.66 22.29 46.36
CA SER A 311 21.37 21.37 47.28
C SER A 311 20.57 21.11 48.56
N ASP A 312 20.07 22.16 49.24
CA ASP A 312 19.21 22.03 50.43
C ASP A 312 17.83 21.41 50.13
N LEU A 313 17.23 21.71 48.97
CA LEU A 313 15.92 21.15 48.57
C LEU A 313 16.03 19.67 48.17
N LEU A 314 17.12 19.26 47.50
CA LEU A 314 17.41 17.89 47.07
C LEU A 314 17.81 17.00 48.25
N PHE A 315 18.51 17.54 49.26
CA PHE A 315 18.82 16.81 50.49
C PHE A 315 17.54 16.41 51.23
N HIS A 316 16.52 17.29 51.27
CA HIS A 316 15.19 16.94 51.76
C HIS A 316 14.46 15.89 50.90
N TRP A 317 14.71 15.87 49.58
CA TRP A 317 14.10 14.88 48.67
C TRP A 317 14.75 13.49 48.77
N GLN A 318 16.02 13.38 49.17
CA GLN A 318 16.68 12.08 49.36
C GLN A 318 16.04 11.28 50.51
N PHE A 319 15.60 11.95 51.58
CA PHE A 319 14.80 11.32 52.64
C PHE A 319 13.42 10.86 52.15
N ILE A 320 12.78 11.62 51.25
CA ILE A 320 11.49 11.26 50.64
C ILE A 320 11.63 10.01 49.73
N LYS A 321 12.78 9.82 49.07
CA LYS A 321 13.04 8.61 48.25
C LYS A 321 13.03 7.32 49.06
N ALA A 322 13.44 7.35 50.33
CA ALA A 322 13.42 6.17 51.21
C ALA A 322 12.01 5.81 51.72
N MET A 323 10.98 6.61 51.42
CA MET A 323 9.61 6.32 51.84
C MET A 323 8.92 5.31 50.91
N PRO A 324 8.40 4.19 51.45
CA PRO A 324 7.64 3.20 50.67
C PRO A 324 6.42 3.78 49.94
N GLN A 325 5.80 4.82 50.50
CA GLN A 325 4.68 5.53 49.91
C GLN A 325 5.10 6.29 48.64
N PHE A 326 6.30 6.86 48.60
CA PHE A 326 6.80 7.55 47.41
C PHE A 326 7.12 6.56 46.29
N LEU A 327 7.75 5.42 46.62
CA LEU A 327 7.93 4.30 45.71
C LEU A 327 6.59 3.80 45.14
N SER A 328 5.59 3.62 46.00
CA SER A 328 4.25 3.18 45.59
C SER A 328 3.56 4.20 44.67
N ILE A 329 3.66 5.50 44.96
CA ILE A 329 3.14 6.58 44.09
C ILE A 329 3.90 6.63 42.77
N TYR A 330 5.22 6.49 42.80
CA TYR A 330 6.08 6.45 41.62
C TYR A 330 5.72 5.26 40.70
N LEU A 331 5.59 4.06 41.28
CA LEU A 331 5.15 2.85 40.58
C LEU A 331 3.74 3.02 40.01
N THR A 332 2.81 3.56 40.81
CA THR A 332 1.42 3.78 40.38
C THR A 332 1.34 4.79 39.24
N MET A 333 2.12 5.87 39.29
CA MET A 333 2.19 6.89 38.24
C MET A 333 2.83 6.33 36.96
N ASN A 334 3.91 5.55 37.08
CA ASN A 334 4.53 4.88 35.93
C ASN A 334 3.61 3.84 35.32
N ILE A 335 2.86 3.09 36.13
CA ILE A 335 1.82 2.18 35.64
C ILE A 335 0.71 2.94 34.93
N ALA A 336 0.24 4.06 35.47
CA ALA A 336 -0.82 4.86 34.86
C ALA A 336 -0.37 5.49 33.53
N ILE A 337 0.84 6.06 33.50
CA ILE A 337 1.38 6.78 32.34
C ILE A 337 1.99 5.80 31.32
N VAL A 338 3.02 5.06 31.72
CA VAL A 338 3.81 4.17 30.84
C VAL A 338 3.10 2.84 30.62
N GLY A 339 2.50 2.26 31.66
CA GLY A 339 1.85 0.94 31.61
C GLY A 339 0.47 0.95 30.93
N LEU A 340 -0.40 1.91 31.26
CA LEU A 340 -1.78 1.99 30.76
C LEU A 340 -1.88 2.97 29.59
N ALA A 341 -1.73 4.28 29.82
CA ALA A 341 -2.03 5.29 28.80
C ALA A 341 -1.18 5.13 27.53
N PHE A 342 0.12 4.91 27.69
CA PHE A 342 1.05 4.91 26.57
C PHE A 342 0.94 3.69 25.65
N ILE A 343 0.73 2.48 26.19
CA ILE A 343 0.54 1.26 25.38
C ILE A 343 -0.72 1.38 24.52
N PHE A 344 -1.81 1.95 25.04
CA PHE A 344 -3.03 2.15 24.25
C PHE A 344 -2.86 3.20 23.16
N GLU A 345 -2.15 4.30 23.42
CA GLU A 345 -1.81 5.28 22.38
C GLU A 345 -0.97 4.67 21.27
N LEU A 346 0.04 3.87 21.63
CA LEU A 346 0.84 3.13 20.67
C LEU A 346 0.02 2.15 19.84
N THR A 347 -0.90 1.43 20.49
CA THR A 347 -1.78 0.46 19.84
C THR A 347 -2.72 1.14 18.85
N ARG A 348 -3.34 2.26 19.24
CA ARG A 348 -4.19 3.08 18.34
C ARG A 348 -3.41 3.57 17.13
N ASN A 349 -2.19 4.05 17.33
CA ASN A 349 -1.35 4.54 16.25
C ASN A 349 -0.84 3.42 15.32
N LEU A 350 -0.62 2.20 15.85
CA LEU A 350 -0.31 1.02 15.04
C LEU A 350 -1.47 0.65 14.12
N ILE A 351 -2.70 0.62 14.67
CA ILE A 351 -3.95 0.30 13.94
C ILE A 351 -4.33 1.39 12.94
N LEU A 352 -4.06 2.65 13.26
CA LEU A 352 -4.24 3.78 12.33
C LEU A 352 -3.38 3.62 11.06
N GLY A 353 -2.28 2.86 11.15
CA GLY A 353 -1.30 2.75 10.09
C GLY A 353 -0.25 3.88 10.13
N GLY A 354 -0.06 4.53 11.29
CA GLY A 354 0.87 5.66 11.46
C GLY A 354 2.29 5.37 11.01
N GLN A 355 2.70 4.11 11.00
CA GLN A 355 4.01 3.64 10.53
C GLN A 355 4.20 3.76 9.00
N SER A 356 3.10 3.72 8.23
CA SER A 356 3.14 3.72 6.76
C SER A 356 3.40 5.12 6.18
N PHE A 357 2.91 6.18 6.83
CA PHE A 357 3.10 7.56 6.41
C PHE A 357 3.97 8.40 7.38
N GLY A 358 4.02 8.07 8.67
CA GLY A 358 4.70 8.84 9.73
C GLY A 358 6.23 8.88 9.68
N GLY A 359 6.89 7.87 9.11
CA GLY A 359 8.35 7.74 9.16
C GLY A 359 8.94 6.80 8.12
N LEU A 360 10.26 6.63 8.14
CA LEU A 360 10.98 5.58 7.40
C LEU A 360 11.43 4.52 8.42
N PHE A 361 11.54 3.25 8.02
CA PHE A 361 11.95 2.13 8.89
C PHE A 361 11.00 1.73 10.04
N GLY A 362 9.76 2.23 10.07
CA GLY A 362 8.71 1.72 10.95
C GLY A 362 8.43 0.23 10.75
N VAL A 363 7.80 -0.42 11.73
CA VAL A 363 7.36 -1.82 11.62
C VAL A 363 5.92 -1.82 11.11
N THR A 364 5.72 -2.19 9.84
CA THR A 364 4.39 -2.39 9.27
C THR A 364 4.06 -3.89 9.27
N LEU A 365 3.20 -4.30 10.20
CA LEU A 365 2.76 -5.71 10.32
C LEU A 365 1.76 -6.07 9.23
N ASP A 366 0.75 -5.23 9.08
CA ASP A 366 -0.33 -5.35 8.10
C ASP A 366 -0.55 -4.00 7.43
N THR A 367 -1.08 -3.99 6.21
CA THR A 367 -1.41 -2.74 5.52
C THR A 367 -2.68 -2.12 6.11
N PRO A 368 -2.84 -0.78 6.10
CA PRO A 368 -4.06 -0.14 6.59
C PRO A 368 -5.35 -0.69 5.94
N ARG A 369 -5.24 -1.13 4.68
CA ARG A 369 -6.35 -1.73 3.94
C ARG A 369 -6.74 -3.11 4.50
N GLU A 370 -5.77 -3.98 4.79
CA GLU A 370 -6.00 -5.29 5.43
C GLU A 370 -6.57 -5.15 6.85
N ILE A 371 -6.12 -4.15 7.61
CA ILE A 371 -6.67 -3.88 8.97
C ILE A 371 -8.15 -3.52 8.88
N ARG A 372 -8.59 -2.81 7.84
CA ARG A 372 -10.01 -2.47 7.67
C ARG A 372 -10.86 -3.69 7.37
N THR A 373 -10.40 -4.57 6.49
CA THR A 373 -11.23 -5.64 5.90
C THR A 373 -11.12 -6.97 6.63
N GLU A 374 -10.01 -7.26 7.30
CA GLU A 374 -9.75 -8.55 7.94
C GLU A 374 -9.65 -8.44 9.47
N THR A 375 -10.56 -9.12 10.17
CA THR A 375 -10.47 -9.32 11.64
C THR A 375 -9.19 -10.05 12.03
N ALA A 376 -8.66 -10.92 11.16
CA ALA A 376 -7.38 -11.60 11.33
C ALA A 376 -6.17 -10.65 11.32
N ALA A 377 -6.22 -9.54 10.57
CA ALA A 377 -5.17 -8.52 10.57
C ALA A 377 -5.29 -7.64 11.82
N GLN A 378 -6.51 -7.20 12.17
CA GLN A 378 -6.77 -6.43 13.40
C GLN A 378 -6.29 -7.19 14.65
N SER A 379 -6.64 -8.47 14.75
CA SER A 379 -6.27 -9.33 15.87
C SER A 379 -4.75 -9.55 15.99
N ARG A 380 -4.05 -9.66 14.85
CA ARG A 380 -2.59 -9.81 14.82
C ARG A 380 -1.88 -8.55 15.32
N GLN A 381 -2.36 -7.36 14.95
CA GLN A 381 -1.80 -6.11 15.45
C GLN A 381 -2.01 -5.90 16.94
N LEU A 382 -3.22 -6.16 17.43
CA LEU A 382 -3.53 -6.09 18.85
C LEU A 382 -2.73 -7.11 19.67
N SER A 383 -2.68 -8.36 19.20
CA SER A 383 -1.90 -9.42 19.84
C SER A 383 -0.42 -9.05 19.91
N PHE A 384 0.15 -8.52 18.83
CA PHE A 384 1.52 -8.01 18.81
C PHE A 384 1.73 -6.86 19.81
N ALA A 385 0.82 -5.88 19.86
CA ALA A 385 0.96 -4.74 20.75
C ALA A 385 0.92 -5.15 22.23
N PHE A 386 -0.05 -5.97 22.63
CA PHE A 386 -0.17 -6.40 24.03
C PHE A 386 0.89 -7.44 24.43
N ALA A 387 1.11 -8.48 23.64
CA ALA A 387 2.10 -9.51 23.98
C ALA A 387 3.54 -9.00 23.81
N GLY A 388 3.79 -8.24 22.75
CA GLY A 388 5.13 -7.77 22.39
C GLY A 388 5.65 -6.66 23.29
N PHE A 389 4.82 -5.68 23.66
CA PHE A 389 5.29 -4.55 24.48
C PHE A 389 5.23 -4.82 25.99
N SER A 390 4.27 -5.64 26.46
CA SER A 390 4.05 -5.85 27.90
C SER A 390 5.30 -6.30 28.65
N GLY A 391 5.98 -7.34 28.17
CA GLY A 391 7.15 -7.90 28.88
C GLY A 391 8.28 -6.88 29.02
N TYR A 392 8.58 -6.13 27.96
CA TYR A 392 9.61 -5.09 28.01
C TYR A 392 9.24 -3.95 28.97
N THR A 393 7.99 -3.47 28.94
CA THR A 393 7.55 -2.38 29.82
C THR A 393 7.58 -2.76 31.30
N VAL A 394 7.16 -3.99 31.62
CA VAL A 394 7.16 -4.50 32.99
C VAL A 394 8.60 -4.73 33.47
N LEU A 395 9.46 -5.29 32.62
CA LEU A 395 10.88 -5.46 32.95
C LEU A 395 11.57 -4.13 33.25
N LEU A 396 11.39 -3.11 32.39
CA LEU A 396 11.96 -1.79 32.62
C LEU A 396 11.49 -1.18 33.93
N LEU A 397 10.20 -1.31 34.24
CA LEU A 397 9.63 -0.77 35.47
C LEU A 397 10.27 -1.42 36.69
N ILE A 398 10.51 -2.73 36.67
CA ILE A 398 11.20 -3.45 37.74
C ILE A 398 12.66 -3.03 37.85
N LEU A 399 13.38 -2.95 36.72
CA LEU A 399 14.79 -2.50 36.73
C LEU A 399 14.91 -1.10 37.31
N VAL A 400 14.02 -0.19 36.92
CA VAL A 400 13.97 1.17 37.47
C VAL A 400 13.60 1.17 38.96
N SER A 401 12.72 0.27 39.39
CA SER A 401 12.40 0.08 40.81
C SER A 401 13.60 -0.40 41.63
N TYR A 402 14.35 -1.39 41.15
CA TYR A 402 15.60 -1.84 41.78
C TYR A 402 16.71 -0.78 41.72
N LYS A 403 16.69 0.09 40.71
CA LYS A 403 17.62 1.20 40.54
C LYS A 403 17.37 2.35 41.53
N GLU A 404 16.14 2.85 41.59
CA GLU A 404 15.81 4.06 42.37
C GLU A 404 15.46 3.75 43.83
N PHE A 405 15.08 2.51 44.15
CA PHE A 405 14.55 2.12 45.46
C PHE A 405 15.08 0.77 45.93
N GLY A 406 16.38 0.51 45.72
CA GLY A 406 17.04 -0.74 46.06
C GLY A 406 16.81 -1.20 47.51
N ASP A 407 16.82 -0.26 48.47
CA ASP A 407 16.67 -0.53 49.90
C ASP A 407 15.28 -1.04 50.30
N LEU A 408 14.28 -0.80 49.46
CA LEU A 408 12.88 -1.19 49.69
C LEU A 408 12.47 -2.44 48.89
N MET A 409 13.35 -2.89 47.99
CA MET A 409 13.06 -3.99 47.08
C MET A 409 13.44 -5.34 47.71
N PRO A 410 12.64 -6.40 47.51
CA PRO A 410 12.96 -7.73 48.01
C PRO A 410 14.16 -8.31 47.27
N LEU A 411 14.93 -9.19 47.93
CA LEU A 411 16.08 -9.91 47.37
C LEU A 411 17.27 -9.03 46.96
N THR A 412 17.34 -7.77 47.38
CA THR A 412 18.49 -6.88 47.13
C THR A 412 19.79 -7.45 47.70
N ASP A 413 19.79 -7.89 48.96
CA ASP A 413 20.97 -8.48 49.60
C ASP A 413 21.46 -9.74 48.86
N TRP A 414 20.51 -10.52 48.32
CA TRP A 414 20.84 -11.68 47.51
C TRP A 414 21.48 -11.29 46.17
N LEU A 415 20.98 -10.25 45.50
CA LEU A 415 21.58 -9.72 44.28
C LEU A 415 23.00 -9.19 44.51
N GLU A 416 23.21 -8.46 45.61
CA GLU A 416 24.52 -7.94 46.00
C GLU A 416 25.51 -9.07 46.30
N SER A 417 25.05 -10.16 46.95
CA SER A 417 25.87 -11.37 47.15
C SER A 417 26.31 -12.06 45.84
N LYS A 418 25.64 -11.76 44.72
CA LYS A 418 25.95 -12.26 43.37
C LYS A 418 26.71 -11.25 42.52
N GLY A 419 27.19 -10.15 43.10
CA GLY A 419 27.99 -9.12 42.43
C GLY A 419 27.16 -8.02 41.76
N PHE A 420 25.83 -7.98 41.95
CA PHE A 420 24.99 -6.85 41.53
C PHE A 420 24.95 -5.78 42.62
N ASP A 421 26.08 -5.10 42.82
CA ASP A 421 26.15 -3.91 43.68
C ASP A 421 25.30 -2.75 43.13
N GLU A 422 25.16 -1.66 43.90
CA GLU A 422 24.38 -0.49 43.50
C GLU A 422 24.83 0.07 42.13
N GLY A 423 26.14 0.17 41.91
CA GLY A 423 26.72 0.63 40.64
C GLY A 423 26.33 -0.26 39.45
N MET A 424 26.34 -1.57 39.62
CA MET A 424 25.98 -2.54 38.58
C MET A 424 24.47 -2.59 38.30
N ARG A 425 23.62 -2.42 39.33
CA ARG A 425 22.17 -2.26 39.15
C ARG A 425 21.84 -1.00 38.36
N LEU A 426 22.53 0.10 38.68
CA LEU A 426 22.45 1.37 37.95
C LEU A 426 22.87 1.19 36.49
N LEU A 427 24.07 0.66 36.25
CA LEU A 427 24.61 0.46 34.91
C LEU A 427 23.71 -0.44 34.05
N THR A 428 23.25 -1.56 34.58
CA THR A 428 22.36 -2.50 33.88
C THR A 428 21.08 -1.81 33.42
N THR A 429 20.44 -1.02 34.29
CA THR A 429 19.21 -0.29 33.95
C THR A 429 19.46 0.74 32.86
N TRP A 430 20.56 1.50 32.96
CA TRP A 430 20.96 2.48 31.96
C TRP A 430 21.31 1.83 30.61
N MET A 431 21.91 0.64 30.58
CA MET A 431 22.18 -0.10 29.33
C MET A 431 20.88 -0.45 28.60
N PHE A 432 19.86 -0.94 29.30
CA PHE A 432 18.55 -1.25 28.70
C PHE A 432 17.88 0.00 28.12
N ILE A 433 17.91 1.10 28.87
CA ILE A 433 17.37 2.40 28.44
C ILE A 433 18.13 2.91 27.20
N ALA A 434 19.47 2.91 27.24
CA ALA A 434 20.31 3.45 26.17
C ALA A 434 20.15 2.68 24.85
N VAL A 435 20.05 1.34 24.88
CA VAL A 435 19.84 0.55 23.65
C VAL A 435 18.48 0.85 23.02
N GLY A 436 17.41 0.92 23.82
CA GLY A 436 16.09 1.32 23.33
C GLY A 436 16.08 2.74 22.75
N GLN A 437 16.74 3.67 23.44
CA GLN A 437 16.91 5.06 23.02
C GLN A 437 17.74 5.19 21.73
N ALA A 438 18.78 4.38 21.54
CA ALA A 438 19.60 4.38 20.32
C ALA A 438 18.79 3.98 19.09
N ILE A 439 17.98 2.93 19.20
CA ILE A 439 17.10 2.47 18.11
C ILE A 439 16.01 3.51 17.81
N PHE A 440 15.44 4.11 18.86
CA PHE A 440 14.51 5.23 18.74
C PHE A 440 15.15 6.41 18.00
N LEU A 441 16.33 6.86 18.42
CA LEU A 441 17.00 8.03 17.86
C LEU A 441 17.36 7.81 16.38
N LEU A 442 17.84 6.62 16.02
CA LEU A 442 18.13 6.24 14.63
C LEU A 442 16.88 6.35 13.75
N THR A 443 15.76 5.80 14.20
CA THR A 443 14.50 5.84 13.43
C THR A 443 13.85 7.22 13.41
N TRP A 444 13.93 7.95 14.52
CA TRP A 444 13.44 9.32 14.65
C TRP A 444 14.19 10.29 13.72
N LEU A 445 15.53 10.21 13.65
CA LEU A 445 16.35 11.09 12.79
C LEU A 445 16.01 10.91 11.30
N LEU A 446 15.69 9.69 10.88
CA LEU A 446 15.21 9.41 9.52
C LEU A 446 13.76 9.88 9.30
N SER A 447 12.97 9.94 10.37
CA SER A 447 11.57 10.36 10.35
C SER A 447 11.42 11.88 10.28
N ILE A 448 12.33 12.67 10.88
CA ILE A 448 12.19 14.12 11.04
C ILE A 448 11.96 14.87 9.71
N PHE A 449 12.60 14.42 8.62
CA PHE A 449 12.44 15.00 7.28
C PHE A 449 11.02 14.90 6.72
N LYS A 450 10.19 13.98 7.24
CA LYS A 450 8.77 13.82 6.85
C LYS A 450 7.82 14.74 7.62
N PHE A 451 8.27 15.43 8.67
CA PHE A 451 7.42 16.29 9.48
C PHE A 451 6.68 17.35 8.64
N ALA A 452 7.37 17.99 7.70
CA ALA A 452 6.80 19.00 6.82
C ALA A 452 5.78 18.45 5.80
N HIS A 453 5.86 17.17 5.47
CA HIS A 453 4.89 16.49 4.61
C HIS A 453 3.67 16.06 5.43
N LEU A 454 3.89 15.52 6.63
CA LEU A 454 2.83 15.09 7.56
C LEU A 454 1.91 16.25 7.99
N SER A 455 2.46 17.44 8.18
CA SER A 455 1.66 18.63 8.54
C SER A 455 0.68 19.05 7.43
N LYS A 456 0.93 18.64 6.18
CA LYS A 456 0.09 18.91 5.00
C LYS A 456 -0.96 17.84 4.73
N LEU A 457 -0.89 16.68 5.41
CA LEU A 457 -1.86 15.61 5.25
C LEU A 457 -3.25 16.06 5.76
N ARG A 458 -4.27 15.81 4.95
CA ARG A 458 -5.67 16.02 5.29
C ARG A 458 -6.32 14.68 5.58
N PHE A 459 -7.06 14.59 6.68
CA PHE A 459 -7.79 13.40 7.07
C PHE A 459 -9.28 13.68 7.03
N ASP A 460 -10.01 12.92 6.22
CA ASP A 460 -11.47 12.93 6.19
C ASP A 460 -12.01 11.97 7.26
N LEU A 461 -12.71 12.51 8.26
CA LEU A 461 -13.09 11.79 9.48
C LEU A 461 -14.50 11.17 9.40
N ASN A 462 -15.38 11.67 8.51
CA ASN A 462 -16.79 11.25 8.41
C ASN A 462 -17.21 11.03 6.95
N PRO A 463 -16.76 9.95 6.29
CA PRO A 463 -17.17 9.63 4.93
C PRO A 463 -18.55 8.96 4.84
N ASP A 464 -18.90 8.11 5.82
CA ASP A 464 -20.13 7.30 5.81
C ASP A 464 -21.38 8.19 5.92
N GLU A 465 -21.37 9.22 6.78
CA GLU A 465 -22.48 10.18 6.95
C GLU A 465 -22.74 11.02 5.70
N ARG A 466 -21.74 11.22 4.85
CA ARG A 466 -21.87 11.98 3.60
C ARG A 466 -22.50 11.15 2.48
N ARG A 467 -22.42 9.82 2.57
CA ARG A 467 -22.86 8.86 1.55
C ARG A 467 -24.30 8.39 1.75
N GLU A 468 -24.82 8.43 2.98
CA GLU A 468 -26.23 8.07 3.26
C GLU A 468 -27.25 9.14 2.80
N GLY A 469 -26.82 10.38 2.50
CA GLY A 469 -27.69 11.50 2.17
C GLY A 469 -27.97 11.75 0.67
N ALA A 470 -27.38 11.00 -0.25
CA ALA A 470 -27.51 11.22 -1.69
C ALA A 470 -28.17 10.01 -2.36
N VAL A 471 -29.51 9.99 -2.42
CA VAL A 471 -30.29 8.88 -3.01
C VAL A 471 -31.17 9.40 -4.16
N LYS A 472 -30.99 8.74 -5.33
CA LYS A 472 -31.87 8.61 -6.51
C LYS A 472 -32.11 9.83 -7.41
N LEU A 473 -31.36 9.87 -8.53
CA LEU A 473 -31.81 10.48 -9.79
C LEU A 473 -32.05 9.36 -10.81
N GLU A 474 -33.31 8.91 -10.89
CA GLU A 474 -33.82 8.04 -11.96
C GLU A 474 -34.38 8.91 -13.09
N GLY A 475 -33.68 8.97 -14.23
CA GLY A 475 -34.17 9.63 -15.45
C GLY A 475 -33.08 9.77 -16.51
N GLY A 476 -33.40 9.53 -17.79
CA GLY A 476 -32.45 9.74 -18.91
C GLY A 476 -32.40 8.69 -20.03
N GLY A 477 -33.34 7.74 -20.13
CA GLY A 477 -33.22 6.52 -20.96
C GLY A 477 -32.71 6.69 -22.41
N TRP A 478 -33.21 7.66 -23.17
CA TRP A 478 -32.76 7.84 -24.57
C TRP A 478 -31.40 8.57 -24.68
N MET A 479 -31.12 9.52 -23.78
CA MET A 479 -29.83 10.23 -23.72
C MET A 479 -28.73 9.26 -23.37
N ARG A 480 -28.97 8.45 -22.33
CA ARG A 480 -28.07 7.39 -21.91
C ARG A 480 -27.79 6.40 -23.03
N GLN A 481 -28.83 5.89 -23.69
CA GLN A 481 -28.65 4.98 -24.83
C GLN A 481 -27.85 5.61 -25.97
N THR A 482 -28.04 6.90 -26.24
CA THR A 482 -27.30 7.64 -27.26
C THR A 482 -25.81 7.75 -26.89
N VAL A 483 -25.51 8.12 -25.64
CA VAL A 483 -24.15 8.24 -25.11
C VAL A 483 -23.45 6.88 -25.09
N GLU A 484 -24.10 5.84 -24.59
CA GLU A 484 -23.56 4.48 -24.56
C GLU A 484 -23.29 3.94 -25.98
N THR A 485 -24.21 4.15 -26.92
CA THR A 485 -24.02 3.70 -28.30
C THR A 485 -22.86 4.43 -28.96
N ALA A 486 -22.74 5.75 -28.74
CA ALA A 486 -21.62 6.53 -29.25
C ALA A 486 -20.29 6.09 -28.62
N ALA A 487 -20.25 5.84 -27.31
CA ALA A 487 -19.08 5.37 -26.59
C ALA A 487 -18.64 3.97 -27.07
N ARG A 488 -19.57 3.01 -27.17
CA ARG A 488 -19.29 1.67 -27.71
C ARG A 488 -18.79 1.73 -29.14
N ASN A 489 -19.28 2.68 -29.94
CA ASN A 489 -18.85 2.88 -31.31
C ASN A 489 -17.55 3.70 -31.47
N GLU A 490 -16.91 4.14 -30.38
CA GLU A 490 -15.81 5.13 -30.35
C GLU A 490 -16.09 6.37 -31.23
N ASP A 491 -17.35 6.80 -31.32
CA ASP A 491 -17.77 7.97 -32.07
C ASP A 491 -17.59 9.23 -31.21
N LEU A 492 -16.35 9.73 -31.17
CA LEU A 492 -15.98 10.94 -30.42
C LEU A 492 -16.72 12.18 -30.94
N ASP A 493 -16.95 12.28 -32.24
CA ASP A 493 -17.69 13.38 -32.86
C ASP A 493 -19.14 13.43 -32.31
N ALA A 494 -19.82 12.28 -32.20
CA ALA A 494 -21.15 12.22 -31.61
C ALA A 494 -21.16 12.56 -30.12
N LEU A 495 -20.17 12.12 -29.33
CA LEU A 495 -20.04 12.47 -27.91
C LEU A 495 -19.82 13.97 -27.70
N ILE A 496 -18.90 14.58 -28.46
CA ILE A 496 -18.60 16.02 -28.39
C ILE A 496 -19.82 16.84 -28.84
N THR A 497 -20.47 16.42 -29.92
CA THR A 497 -21.68 17.07 -30.43
C THR A 497 -22.83 16.98 -29.43
N PHE A 498 -23.01 15.84 -28.76
CA PHE A 498 -24.02 15.67 -27.71
C PHE A 498 -23.78 16.63 -26.53
N GLN A 499 -22.53 16.82 -26.12
CA GLN A 499 -22.18 17.77 -25.06
C GLN A 499 -22.54 19.22 -25.43
N ARG A 500 -22.29 19.61 -26.68
CA ARG A 500 -22.56 20.97 -27.20
C ARG A 500 -24.03 21.23 -27.53
N ARG A 501 -24.83 20.17 -27.72
CA ARG A 501 -26.25 20.27 -28.07
C ARG A 501 -27.07 20.89 -26.93
N SER A 502 -28.01 21.77 -27.27
CA SER A 502 -29.07 22.21 -26.36
C SER A 502 -30.20 21.16 -26.34
N ILE A 503 -30.59 20.72 -25.14
CA ILE A 503 -31.64 19.69 -24.93
C ILE A 503 -32.71 20.28 -24.01
N SER A 504 -33.96 20.21 -24.44
CA SER A 504 -35.13 20.72 -23.72
C SER A 504 -35.71 19.66 -22.76
N GLU A 505 -34.91 19.21 -21.81
CA GLU A 505 -35.30 18.29 -20.71
C GLU A 505 -34.81 18.86 -19.38
N ASP A 506 -35.05 18.16 -18.27
CA ASP A 506 -34.59 18.59 -16.94
C ASP A 506 -33.07 18.85 -16.95
N ALA A 507 -32.69 20.05 -16.49
CA ALA A 507 -31.31 20.51 -16.46
C ALA A 507 -30.41 19.59 -15.61
N ALA A 508 -30.95 18.96 -14.56
CA ALA A 508 -30.20 18.02 -13.74
C ALA A 508 -29.84 16.74 -14.52
N ILE A 509 -30.82 16.14 -15.21
CA ILE A 509 -30.63 14.94 -16.03
C ILE A 509 -29.71 15.23 -17.23
N VAL A 510 -29.93 16.35 -17.93
CA VAL A 510 -29.09 16.75 -19.06
C VAL A 510 -27.65 16.99 -18.60
N ARG A 511 -27.44 17.62 -17.44
CA ARG A 511 -26.10 17.81 -16.86
C ARG A 511 -25.43 16.48 -16.52
N HIS A 512 -26.18 15.52 -15.98
CA HIS A 512 -25.68 14.19 -15.66
C HIS A 512 -25.23 13.43 -16.92
N GLU A 513 -26.09 13.35 -17.93
CA GLU A 513 -25.77 12.61 -19.17
C GLU A 513 -24.68 13.33 -20.00
N LYS A 514 -24.57 14.66 -19.94
CA LYS A 514 -23.43 15.39 -20.52
C LYS A 514 -22.12 15.12 -19.78
N ALA A 515 -22.16 15.04 -18.44
CA ALA A 515 -20.97 14.67 -17.65
C ALA A 515 -20.53 13.23 -17.97
N ARG A 516 -21.48 12.30 -18.15
CA ARG A 516 -21.22 10.93 -18.61
C ARG A 516 -20.63 10.91 -20.03
N ALA A 517 -21.16 11.69 -20.97
CA ALA A 517 -20.59 11.80 -22.31
C ALA A 517 -19.14 12.30 -22.30
N LYS A 518 -18.85 13.32 -21.47
CA LYS A 518 -17.50 13.86 -21.29
C LYS A 518 -16.55 12.87 -20.60
N MET A 519 -17.05 12.11 -19.62
CA MET A 519 -16.30 11.02 -19.00
C MET A 519 -15.85 10.00 -20.05
N TRP A 520 -16.75 9.54 -20.91
CA TRP A 520 -16.43 8.60 -21.99
C TRP A 520 -15.48 9.19 -23.03
N GLU A 521 -15.69 10.44 -23.44
CA GLU A 521 -14.79 11.14 -24.36
C GLU A 521 -13.35 11.14 -23.82
N MET A 522 -13.15 11.58 -22.58
CA MET A 522 -11.82 11.67 -21.95
C MET A 522 -11.19 10.28 -21.76
N ALA A 523 -11.99 9.27 -21.40
CA ALA A 523 -11.51 7.90 -21.22
C ALA A 523 -11.02 7.28 -22.54
N ILE A 524 -11.80 7.39 -23.63
CA ILE A 524 -11.44 6.86 -24.96
C ILE A 524 -10.18 7.54 -25.51
N ARG A 525 -9.99 8.83 -25.21
CA ARG A 525 -8.77 9.59 -25.59
C ARG A 525 -7.54 9.26 -24.73
N GLY A 526 -7.71 8.52 -23.64
CA GLY A 526 -6.64 8.21 -22.67
C GLY A 526 -6.26 9.38 -21.76
N LEU A 527 -7.13 10.39 -21.64
CA LEU A 527 -6.99 11.55 -20.75
C LEU A 527 -7.42 11.19 -19.31
N TRP A 528 -6.71 10.24 -18.71
CA TRP A 528 -7.16 9.52 -17.51
C TRP A 528 -7.43 10.37 -16.27
N PRO A 529 -6.61 11.37 -15.87
CA PRO A 529 -6.94 12.22 -14.73
C PRO A 529 -8.22 13.01 -14.94
N LEU A 530 -8.45 13.54 -16.15
CA LEU A 530 -9.68 14.27 -16.48
C LEU A 530 -10.88 13.32 -16.50
N ALA A 531 -10.72 12.11 -17.04
CA ALA A 531 -11.75 11.07 -17.02
C ALA A 531 -12.13 10.68 -15.58
N ILE A 532 -11.15 10.54 -14.67
CA ILE A 532 -11.39 10.25 -13.25
C ILE A 532 -12.16 11.41 -12.58
N GLU A 533 -11.80 12.66 -12.87
CA GLU A 533 -12.51 13.81 -12.32
C GLU A 533 -13.98 13.86 -12.78
N GLU A 534 -14.24 13.64 -14.08
CA GLU A 534 -15.61 13.59 -14.59
C GLU A 534 -16.37 12.36 -14.07
N ALA A 535 -15.73 11.19 -13.94
CA ALA A 535 -16.32 10.01 -13.34
C ALA A 535 -16.69 10.23 -11.86
N ARG A 536 -15.84 10.91 -11.09
CA ARG A 536 -16.15 11.32 -9.71
C ARG A 536 -17.35 12.26 -9.64
N LYS A 537 -17.53 13.15 -10.63
CA LYS A 537 -18.73 14.02 -10.71
C LYS A 537 -19.99 13.21 -11.02
N VAL A 538 -19.91 12.26 -11.94
CA VAL A 538 -21.02 11.34 -12.27
C VAL A 538 -21.40 10.53 -11.02
N LEU A 539 -20.41 9.96 -10.31
CA LEU A 539 -20.62 9.25 -9.03
C LEU A 539 -21.25 10.12 -7.95
N ALA A 540 -20.79 11.37 -7.81
CA ALA A 540 -21.35 12.29 -6.83
C ALA A 540 -22.83 12.62 -7.13
N GLN A 541 -23.19 12.70 -8.42
CA GLN A 541 -24.57 12.95 -8.85
C GLN A 541 -25.47 11.71 -8.75
N SER A 542 -24.91 10.49 -8.89
CA SER A 542 -25.64 9.23 -8.73
C SER A 542 -25.72 8.73 -7.28
N GLY A 543 -25.14 9.43 -6.31
CA GLY A 543 -25.14 9.00 -4.91
C GLY A 543 -24.13 7.88 -4.60
N GLY A 544 -23.12 7.70 -5.45
CA GLY A 544 -22.11 6.63 -5.34
C GLY A 544 -22.54 5.28 -5.91
N ASP A 545 -23.76 5.20 -6.46
CA ASP A 545 -24.36 4.00 -7.05
C ASP A 545 -24.28 4.07 -8.60
N ASP A 546 -23.06 4.01 -9.14
CA ASP A 546 -22.80 3.93 -10.58
C ASP A 546 -21.55 3.08 -10.86
N ASP A 547 -21.77 1.80 -11.18
CA ASP A 547 -20.71 0.82 -11.42
C ASP A 547 -19.82 1.21 -12.60
N GLU A 548 -20.38 1.80 -13.67
CA GLU A 548 -19.62 2.27 -14.84
C GLU A 548 -18.63 3.34 -14.44
N ALA A 549 -19.10 4.36 -13.72
CA ALA A 549 -18.23 5.45 -13.28
C ALA A 549 -17.17 4.95 -12.28
N ARG A 550 -17.49 3.98 -11.42
CA ARG A 550 -16.49 3.32 -10.55
C ARG A 550 -15.45 2.53 -11.33
N MET A 551 -15.84 1.79 -12.37
CA MET A 551 -14.92 1.07 -13.24
C MET A 551 -14.04 2.01 -14.06
N ILE A 552 -14.56 3.18 -14.50
CA ILE A 552 -13.73 4.21 -15.13
C ILE A 552 -12.72 4.78 -14.15
N VAL A 553 -13.11 5.03 -12.89
CA VAL A 553 -12.15 5.43 -11.84
C VAL A 553 -11.08 4.35 -11.67
N ALA A 554 -11.47 3.08 -11.54
CA ALA A 554 -10.52 1.97 -11.42
C ALA A 554 -9.55 1.91 -12.60
N THR A 555 -10.07 1.91 -13.82
CA THR A 555 -9.30 1.84 -15.08
C THR A 555 -8.34 3.02 -15.20
N GLY A 556 -8.78 4.23 -14.87
CA GLY A 556 -7.93 5.42 -14.84
C GLY A 556 -6.82 5.34 -13.80
N GLN A 557 -7.07 4.73 -12.63
CA GLN A 557 -6.03 4.50 -11.61
C GLN A 557 -5.02 3.44 -12.06
N ILE A 558 -5.47 2.38 -12.77
CA ILE A 558 -4.59 1.37 -13.39
C ILE A 558 -3.66 2.06 -14.42
N ALA A 559 -4.24 2.85 -15.32
CA ALA A 559 -3.51 3.61 -16.32
C ALA A 559 -2.52 4.61 -15.69
N SER A 560 -2.93 5.28 -14.62
CA SER A 560 -2.11 6.23 -13.85
C SER A 560 -1.09 5.57 -12.91
N ARG A 561 -0.96 4.24 -12.95
CA ARG A 561 0.01 3.45 -12.16
C ARG A 561 -0.22 3.54 -10.65
N ARG A 562 -1.45 3.80 -10.21
CA ARG A 562 -1.90 3.78 -8.81
C ARG A 562 -2.72 2.51 -8.56
N LEU A 563 -2.05 1.36 -8.63
CA LEU A 563 -2.69 0.04 -8.56
C LEU A 563 -3.43 -0.19 -7.22
N ASP A 564 -2.92 0.37 -6.12
CA ASP A 564 -3.56 0.26 -4.80
C ASP A 564 -4.94 0.95 -4.77
N ALA A 565 -5.06 2.13 -5.40
CA ALA A 565 -6.32 2.86 -5.51
C ALA A 565 -7.29 2.17 -6.50
N ALA A 566 -6.76 1.55 -7.56
CA ALA A 566 -7.57 0.78 -8.50
C ALA A 566 -8.25 -0.44 -7.83
N ARG A 567 -7.50 -1.21 -7.02
CA ARG A 567 -8.03 -2.35 -6.25
C ARG A 567 -9.21 -1.96 -5.37
N GLU A 568 -9.13 -0.78 -4.75
CA GLU A 568 -10.20 -0.25 -3.91
C GLU A 568 -11.41 0.20 -4.70
N ALA A 569 -11.22 0.87 -5.84
CA ALA A 569 -12.32 1.24 -6.71
C ALA A 569 -13.11 0.01 -7.21
N LEU A 570 -12.42 -1.12 -7.46
CA LEU A 570 -12.99 -2.40 -7.86
C LEU A 570 -13.61 -3.20 -6.71
N HIS A 571 -13.31 -2.86 -5.45
CA HIS A 571 -13.77 -3.62 -4.30
C HIS A 571 -15.32 -3.57 -4.19
N GLY A 572 -15.95 -4.75 -4.15
CA GLY A 572 -17.40 -4.87 -4.08
C GLY A 572 -18.14 -4.69 -5.42
N LEU A 573 -17.42 -4.52 -6.53
CA LEU A 573 -17.99 -4.62 -7.89
C LEU A 573 -17.97 -6.05 -8.43
N GLN A 574 -17.12 -6.91 -7.87
CA GLN A 574 -17.01 -8.33 -8.26
C GLN A 574 -18.25 -9.09 -7.78
N GLN A 575 -18.98 -9.70 -8.71
CA GLN A 575 -20.21 -10.45 -8.43
C GLN A 575 -20.01 -11.91 -8.85
N PRO A 576 -20.49 -12.89 -8.06
CA PRO A 576 -20.26 -14.31 -8.33
C PRO A 576 -20.96 -14.84 -9.58
N GLU A 577 -21.84 -14.09 -10.25
CA GLU A 577 -22.55 -14.55 -11.46
C GLU A 577 -22.74 -13.43 -12.52
N GLY A 578 -22.15 -13.62 -13.71
CA GLY A 578 -22.64 -13.07 -14.99
C GLY A 578 -22.06 -11.75 -15.50
N TYR A 579 -21.25 -11.00 -14.73
CA TYR A 579 -20.63 -9.76 -15.18
C TYR A 579 -19.12 -9.73 -14.88
N ASP A 580 -18.32 -10.01 -15.91
CA ASP A 580 -16.90 -10.35 -15.73
C ASP A 580 -15.96 -9.14 -15.83
N GLU A 581 -16.39 -8.01 -16.37
CA GLU A 581 -15.52 -6.84 -16.57
C GLU A 581 -14.82 -6.37 -15.27
N PRO A 582 -15.49 -6.29 -14.10
CA PRO A 582 -14.82 -5.97 -12.84
C PRO A 582 -13.77 -7.00 -12.42
N GLU A 583 -13.98 -8.28 -12.73
CA GLU A 583 -13.04 -9.36 -12.44
C GLU A 583 -11.83 -9.31 -13.39
N LEU A 584 -12.05 -9.07 -14.67
CA LEU A 584 -11.01 -8.85 -15.67
C LEU A 584 -10.16 -7.61 -15.34
N LEU A 585 -10.79 -6.51 -14.92
CA LEU A 585 -10.07 -5.31 -14.47
C LEU A 585 -9.22 -5.59 -13.23
N ALA A 586 -9.74 -6.40 -12.28
CA ALA A 586 -8.98 -6.81 -11.10
C ALA A 586 -7.81 -7.73 -11.48
N PHE A 587 -8.04 -8.66 -12.40
CA PHE A 587 -7.00 -9.52 -12.96
C PHE A 587 -5.89 -8.69 -13.61
N ILE A 588 -6.24 -7.72 -14.47
CA ILE A 588 -5.26 -6.86 -15.14
C ILE A 588 -4.52 -5.99 -14.10
N CYS A 589 -5.21 -5.47 -13.08
CA CYS A 589 -4.59 -4.74 -11.99
C CYS A 589 -3.54 -5.58 -11.25
N GLU A 590 -3.89 -6.82 -10.90
CA GLU A 590 -2.99 -7.79 -10.26
C GLU A 590 -1.86 -8.24 -11.20
N TRP A 591 -2.13 -8.39 -12.49
CA TRP A 591 -1.13 -8.73 -13.50
C TRP A 591 -0.08 -7.64 -13.65
N MET A 592 -0.50 -6.37 -13.65
CA MET A 592 0.37 -5.21 -13.77
C MET A 592 1.33 -5.02 -12.60
N ASP A 593 1.08 -5.65 -11.45
CA ASP A 593 1.99 -5.73 -10.30
C ASP A 593 2.75 -7.07 -10.26
N PRO A 594 3.93 -7.19 -10.91
CA PRO A 594 4.69 -8.44 -10.88
C PRO A 594 5.33 -8.76 -9.52
N TRP A 595 5.25 -7.87 -8.53
CA TRP A 595 5.95 -8.03 -7.26
C TRP A 595 5.02 -8.36 -6.10
N HIS A 596 3.83 -7.78 -6.05
CA HIS A 596 2.82 -8.08 -5.04
C HIS A 596 1.56 -8.75 -5.61
N GLY A 597 1.41 -8.74 -6.94
CA GLY A 597 0.24 -9.31 -7.61
C GLY A 597 0.08 -10.82 -7.43
N ASN A 598 -1.16 -11.26 -7.38
CA ASN A 598 -1.52 -12.64 -7.10
C ASN A 598 -1.85 -13.52 -8.31
N VAL A 599 -1.60 -13.07 -9.53
CA VAL A 599 -1.89 -13.88 -10.73
C VAL A 599 -0.90 -15.04 -10.93
N THR A 600 -1.43 -16.25 -11.02
CA THR A 600 -0.78 -17.52 -11.35
C THR A 600 -1.05 -17.92 -12.79
N GLU A 601 -0.37 -18.95 -13.29
CA GLU A 601 -0.66 -19.47 -14.63
C GLU A 601 -2.07 -20.07 -14.68
N ASP A 602 -2.51 -20.74 -13.61
CA ASP A 602 -3.88 -21.29 -13.46
C ASP A 602 -4.97 -20.21 -13.65
N ASP A 603 -4.76 -19.00 -13.11
CA ASP A 603 -5.71 -17.89 -13.30
C ASP A 603 -5.79 -17.42 -14.77
N ILE A 604 -4.79 -17.68 -15.62
CA ILE A 604 -4.87 -17.39 -17.07
C ILE A 604 -5.75 -18.44 -17.76
N TRP A 605 -5.70 -19.70 -17.29
CA TRP A 605 -6.54 -20.78 -17.80
C TRP A 605 -8.03 -20.52 -17.51
N ASP A 606 -8.35 -19.92 -16.36
CA ASP A 606 -9.73 -19.56 -15.99
C ASP A 606 -10.40 -18.57 -16.98
N TRP A 607 -9.60 -17.81 -17.73
CA TRP A 607 -10.05 -16.81 -18.69
C TRP A 607 -9.71 -17.17 -20.14
N GLU A 608 -9.55 -18.45 -20.45
CA GLU A 608 -9.32 -18.90 -21.83
C GLU A 608 -10.44 -18.44 -22.77
N ASN A 609 -10.04 -18.01 -23.97
CA ASN A 609 -10.93 -17.46 -25.00
C ASN A 609 -11.60 -16.13 -24.61
N ASN A 610 -10.95 -15.34 -23.75
CA ASN A 610 -11.32 -13.94 -23.51
C ASN A 610 -10.41 -13.01 -24.31
N SER A 611 -11.01 -12.11 -25.11
CA SER A 611 -10.27 -11.18 -25.98
C SER A 611 -9.28 -10.28 -25.23
N CYS A 612 -9.60 -9.87 -24.00
CA CYS A 612 -8.70 -9.05 -23.18
C CYS A 612 -7.42 -9.81 -22.80
N ILE A 613 -7.57 -11.09 -22.42
CA ILE A 613 -6.44 -11.94 -22.05
C ILE A 613 -5.63 -12.34 -23.28
N ASP A 614 -6.29 -12.63 -24.40
CA ASP A 614 -5.61 -12.92 -25.67
C ASP A 614 -4.82 -11.70 -26.18
N ASN A 615 -5.38 -10.48 -26.05
CA ASN A 615 -4.64 -9.24 -26.29
C ASN A 615 -3.40 -9.12 -25.40
N LEU A 616 -3.53 -9.41 -24.11
CA LEU A 616 -2.42 -9.39 -23.17
C LEU A 616 -1.32 -10.40 -23.55
N GLN A 617 -1.70 -11.63 -23.89
CA GLN A 617 -0.76 -12.66 -24.36
C GLN A 617 -0.07 -12.24 -25.66
N MET A 618 -0.83 -11.65 -26.59
CA MET A 618 -0.29 -11.11 -27.84
C MET A 618 0.75 -10.01 -27.57
N LEU A 619 0.47 -9.04 -26.69
CA LEU A 619 1.41 -7.99 -26.31
C LEU A 619 2.66 -8.55 -25.62
N MET A 620 2.52 -9.57 -24.78
CA MET A 620 3.65 -10.26 -24.16
C MET A 620 4.51 -10.99 -25.19
N SER A 621 3.89 -11.60 -26.21
CA SER A 621 4.56 -12.22 -27.35
C SER A 621 5.32 -11.19 -28.21
N MET A 622 4.68 -10.06 -28.51
CA MET A 622 5.33 -8.92 -29.18
C MET A 622 6.56 -8.44 -28.38
N LEU A 623 6.39 -8.22 -27.07
CA LEU A 623 7.46 -7.75 -26.19
C LEU A 623 8.61 -8.75 -26.08
N ARG A 624 8.35 -10.06 -26.06
CA ARG A 624 9.39 -11.11 -25.95
C ARG A 624 10.43 -11.04 -27.06
N GLY A 625 10.01 -10.68 -28.28
CA GLY A 625 10.87 -10.65 -29.46
C GLY A 625 10.97 -9.30 -30.18
N TRP A 626 10.36 -8.23 -29.63
CA TRP A 626 10.11 -6.97 -30.34
C TRP A 626 9.42 -7.16 -31.71
N LYS A 627 8.54 -8.15 -31.82
CA LYS A 627 7.83 -8.44 -33.07
C LYS A 627 6.65 -7.49 -33.25
N ALA A 628 6.48 -6.94 -34.45
CA ALA A 628 5.29 -6.14 -34.79
C ALA A 628 4.04 -7.00 -35.08
N ASN A 629 4.22 -8.19 -35.66
CA ASN A 629 3.16 -9.11 -36.02
C ASN A 629 3.44 -10.54 -35.49
N PRO A 630 2.97 -10.91 -34.28
CA PRO A 630 3.05 -12.28 -33.79
C PRO A 630 1.96 -13.16 -34.42
N PRO A 631 2.20 -14.48 -34.62
CA PRO A 631 1.15 -15.39 -35.07
C PRO A 631 0.04 -15.45 -34.02
N ILE A 632 -1.20 -15.22 -34.44
CA ILE A 632 -2.40 -15.20 -33.60
C ILE A 632 -3.09 -16.56 -33.72
N ASN A 633 -3.22 -17.30 -32.61
CA ASN A 633 -3.89 -18.61 -32.60
C ASN A 633 -5.41 -18.50 -32.39
N ASN A 634 -5.88 -17.44 -31.73
CA ASN A 634 -7.28 -17.19 -31.43
C ASN A 634 -7.67 -15.80 -31.97
N VAL A 635 -8.51 -15.75 -33.02
CA VAL A 635 -8.99 -14.47 -33.58
C VAL A 635 -10.46 -14.30 -33.18
N HIS A 636 -10.69 -13.58 -32.08
CA HIS A 636 -12.01 -13.06 -31.79
C HIS A 636 -12.40 -12.01 -32.84
N ASN A 637 -13.68 -12.00 -33.21
CA ASN A 637 -14.25 -10.97 -34.11
C ASN A 637 -14.98 -9.89 -33.29
N ASP A 638 -14.34 -9.44 -32.22
CA ASP A 638 -14.85 -8.41 -31.32
C ASP A 638 -14.08 -7.09 -31.49
N ARG A 639 -14.67 -6.01 -30.99
CA ARG A 639 -14.07 -4.67 -31.12
C ARG A 639 -12.69 -4.56 -30.47
N LEU A 640 -12.47 -5.23 -29.34
CA LEU A 640 -11.18 -5.20 -28.64
C LEU A 640 -10.07 -5.76 -29.53
N SER A 641 -10.31 -6.88 -30.22
CA SER A 641 -9.35 -7.46 -31.16
C SER A 641 -9.08 -6.56 -32.35
N HIS A 642 -10.09 -5.86 -32.87
CA HIS A 642 -9.90 -4.87 -33.95
C HIS A 642 -9.02 -3.70 -33.51
N VAL A 643 -9.25 -3.16 -32.31
CA VAL A 643 -8.42 -2.10 -31.74
C VAL A 643 -6.98 -2.59 -31.49
N ALA A 644 -6.81 -3.84 -31.06
CA ALA A 644 -5.52 -4.46 -30.86
C ALA A 644 -4.69 -4.52 -32.17
N LYS A 645 -5.33 -4.90 -33.28
CA LYS A 645 -4.71 -4.96 -34.62
C LYS A 645 -4.25 -3.57 -35.10
N LEU A 646 -4.90 -2.47 -34.73
CA LEU A 646 -4.45 -1.11 -35.07
C LEU A 646 -3.08 -0.77 -34.46
N SER A 647 -2.80 -1.25 -33.24
CA SER A 647 -1.48 -1.09 -32.61
C SER A 647 -0.40 -1.86 -33.39
N MET A 648 -0.74 -3.03 -33.94
CA MET A 648 0.15 -3.79 -34.82
C MET A 648 0.47 -2.99 -36.09
N VAL A 649 -0.50 -2.31 -36.70
CA VAL A 649 -0.26 -1.40 -37.84
C VAL A 649 0.75 -0.32 -37.46
N ALA A 650 0.63 0.31 -36.29
CA ALA A 650 1.59 1.30 -35.81
C ALA A 650 3.02 0.75 -35.70
N LEU A 651 3.16 -0.47 -35.16
CA LEU A 651 4.46 -1.13 -34.99
C LEU A 651 5.04 -1.60 -36.32
N MET A 652 4.23 -2.10 -37.24
CA MET A 652 4.66 -2.49 -38.59
C MET A 652 5.15 -1.28 -39.38
N ARG A 653 4.46 -0.14 -39.30
CA ARG A 653 4.93 1.14 -39.86
C ARG A 653 6.29 1.53 -39.28
N ALA A 654 6.46 1.44 -37.96
CA ALA A 654 7.73 1.76 -37.30
C ALA A 654 8.87 0.79 -37.67
N GLN A 655 8.54 -0.49 -37.92
CA GLN A 655 9.47 -1.52 -38.40
C GLN A 655 9.56 -1.59 -39.94
N ARG A 656 8.98 -0.63 -40.66
CA ARG A 656 9.06 -0.49 -42.13
C ARG A 656 8.44 -1.66 -42.93
N GLN A 657 7.49 -2.36 -42.36
CA GLN A 657 6.67 -3.37 -43.04
C GLN A 657 5.44 -2.70 -43.68
N HIS A 658 5.66 -1.81 -44.65
CA HIS A 658 4.59 -0.93 -45.17
C HIS A 658 3.49 -1.67 -45.92
N ASP A 659 3.83 -2.73 -46.66
CA ASP A 659 2.86 -3.52 -47.43
C ASP A 659 1.94 -4.30 -46.50
N GLU A 660 2.51 -5.06 -45.54
CA GLU A 660 1.76 -5.77 -44.50
C GLU A 660 0.91 -4.81 -43.65
N ALA A 661 1.44 -3.63 -43.33
CA ALA A 661 0.72 -2.61 -42.57
C ALA A 661 -0.51 -2.08 -43.33
N LEU A 662 -0.37 -1.80 -44.63
CA LEU A 662 -1.47 -1.32 -45.46
C LEU A 662 -2.52 -2.42 -45.66
N GLU A 663 -2.10 -3.65 -45.91
CA GLU A 663 -3.01 -4.79 -46.07
C GLU A 663 -3.87 -5.01 -44.82
N LEU A 664 -3.24 -5.03 -43.64
CA LEU A 664 -3.97 -5.16 -42.37
C LEU A 664 -4.91 -3.98 -42.13
N ALA A 665 -4.47 -2.75 -42.44
CA ALA A 665 -5.32 -1.57 -42.28
C ALA A 665 -6.55 -1.62 -43.21
N LEU A 666 -6.39 -2.05 -44.46
CA LEU A 666 -7.49 -2.22 -45.41
C LEU A 666 -8.43 -3.37 -45.01
N GLN A 667 -7.89 -4.45 -44.46
CA GLN A 667 -8.71 -5.52 -43.89
C GLN A 667 -9.58 -5.01 -42.74
N LEU A 668 -9.02 -4.23 -41.81
CA LEU A 668 -9.78 -3.62 -40.72
C LEU A 668 -10.87 -2.66 -41.22
N VAL A 669 -10.61 -1.92 -42.30
CA VAL A 669 -11.64 -1.08 -42.93
C VAL A 669 -12.78 -1.92 -43.54
N LYS A 670 -12.49 -3.10 -44.07
CA LYS A 670 -13.53 -4.04 -44.56
C LYS A 670 -14.35 -4.63 -43.42
N GLU A 671 -13.70 -4.94 -42.28
CA GLU A 671 -14.34 -5.48 -41.08
C GLU A 671 -15.21 -4.41 -40.38
N GLU A 672 -14.72 -3.17 -40.26
CA GLU A 672 -15.44 -2.04 -39.66
C GLU A 672 -15.51 -0.81 -40.61
N PRO A 673 -16.44 -0.79 -41.59
CA PRO A 673 -16.51 0.25 -42.62
C PRO A 673 -16.97 1.61 -42.11
N ILE A 674 -17.41 1.75 -40.85
CA ILE A 674 -17.85 3.04 -40.28
C ILE A 674 -16.75 3.63 -39.36
N SER A 675 -15.85 2.79 -38.86
CA SER A 675 -14.86 3.17 -37.85
C SER A 675 -13.83 4.18 -38.37
N VAL A 676 -13.50 5.16 -37.54
CA VAL A 676 -12.59 6.27 -37.89
C VAL A 676 -11.13 5.81 -37.84
N ARG A 677 -10.73 5.04 -36.81
CA ARG A 677 -9.31 4.66 -36.61
C ARG A 677 -8.73 3.77 -37.72
N PRO A 678 -9.43 2.74 -38.24
CA PRO A 678 -8.93 1.95 -39.38
C PRO A 678 -8.69 2.79 -40.64
N ARG A 679 -9.57 3.77 -40.92
CA ARG A 679 -9.38 4.71 -42.03
C ARG A 679 -8.17 5.62 -41.82
N ILE A 680 -7.98 6.14 -40.60
CA ILE A 680 -6.78 6.91 -40.24
C ILE A 680 -5.54 6.05 -40.44
N ALA A 681 -5.57 4.78 -40.02
CA ALA A 681 -4.47 3.84 -40.20
C ALA A 681 -4.14 3.63 -41.69
N ALA A 682 -5.14 3.37 -42.53
CA ALA A 682 -4.97 3.22 -43.98
C ALA A 682 -4.39 4.49 -44.62
N SER A 683 -4.90 5.68 -44.25
CA SER A 683 -4.37 6.96 -44.72
C SER A 683 -2.91 7.15 -44.32
N LEU A 684 -2.53 6.82 -43.08
CA LEU A 684 -1.16 6.94 -42.60
C LEU A 684 -0.21 5.94 -43.29
N CYS A 685 -0.67 4.72 -43.60
CA CYS A 685 0.08 3.75 -44.39
C CYS A 685 0.31 4.21 -45.83
N LEU A 686 -0.70 4.83 -46.47
CA LEU A 686 -0.57 5.40 -47.82
C LEU A 686 0.46 6.55 -47.86
N ILE A 687 0.50 7.39 -46.81
CA ILE A 687 1.53 8.42 -46.65
C ILE A 687 2.94 7.82 -46.63
N ASP A 688 3.13 6.70 -45.92
CA ASP A 688 4.42 6.02 -45.84
C ASP A 688 4.85 5.40 -47.18
N LYS A 689 3.90 4.88 -47.98
CA LYS A 689 4.18 4.35 -49.33
C LYS A 689 4.47 5.45 -50.35
N GLY A 690 3.88 6.63 -50.18
CA GLY A 690 4.07 7.80 -51.05
C GLY A 690 2.84 8.20 -51.88
N ASP A 691 1.72 7.49 -51.74
CA ASP A 691 0.45 7.84 -52.38
C ASP A 691 -0.33 8.82 -51.48
N TRP A 692 -0.01 10.09 -51.64
CA TRP A 692 -0.55 11.15 -50.79
C TRP A 692 -1.94 11.60 -51.23
N HIS A 693 -2.28 11.45 -52.51
CA HIS A 693 -3.59 11.84 -53.03
C HIS A 693 -4.68 10.87 -52.56
N SER A 694 -4.41 9.56 -52.55
CA SER A 694 -5.32 8.59 -51.96
C SER A 694 -5.47 8.79 -50.45
N ALA A 695 -4.38 9.08 -49.74
CA ALA A 695 -4.44 9.42 -48.30
C ALA A 695 -5.34 10.65 -48.05
N ARG A 696 -5.19 11.70 -48.86
CA ARG A 696 -6.02 12.91 -48.77
C ARG A 696 -7.49 12.62 -49.05
N SER A 697 -7.81 11.77 -50.02
CA SER A 697 -9.19 11.36 -50.33
C SER A 697 -9.88 10.74 -49.10
N ILE A 698 -9.17 9.89 -48.35
CA ILE A 698 -9.68 9.30 -47.09
C ILE A 698 -9.91 10.38 -46.03
N MET A 699 -8.95 11.29 -45.85
CA MET A 699 -9.07 12.39 -44.90
C MET A 699 -10.25 13.32 -45.23
N THR A 700 -10.47 13.67 -46.50
CA THR A 700 -11.62 14.50 -46.89
C THR A 700 -12.94 13.80 -46.57
N GLU A 701 -13.03 12.49 -46.80
CA GLU A 701 -14.21 11.70 -46.47
C GLU A 701 -14.47 11.65 -44.95
N LEU A 702 -13.41 11.56 -44.14
CA LEU A 702 -13.51 11.61 -42.68
C LEU A 702 -13.94 12.98 -42.17
N MET A 703 -13.45 14.07 -42.78
CA MET A 703 -13.85 15.43 -42.39
C MET A 703 -15.32 15.73 -42.70
N GLU A 704 -15.89 15.12 -43.74
CA GLU A 704 -17.31 15.26 -44.03
C GLU A 704 -18.22 14.55 -43.03
N SER A 705 -17.77 13.44 -42.43
CA SER A 705 -18.58 12.66 -41.49
C SER A 705 -18.32 13.00 -40.02
N ASP A 706 -17.06 13.17 -39.62
CA ASP A 706 -16.60 13.22 -38.23
C ASP A 706 -15.66 14.42 -38.01
N SER A 707 -16.14 15.60 -38.39
CA SER A 707 -15.38 16.86 -38.39
C SER A 707 -14.87 17.30 -37.01
N GLN A 708 -15.53 16.89 -35.91
CA GLN A 708 -15.15 17.27 -34.55
C GLN A 708 -14.28 16.22 -33.85
N ASP A 709 -13.97 15.08 -34.50
CA ASP A 709 -13.11 14.05 -33.90
C ASP A 709 -11.64 14.55 -33.84
N PRO A 710 -11.03 14.65 -32.64
CA PRO A 710 -9.64 15.12 -32.49
C PRO A 710 -8.62 14.31 -33.30
N ARG A 711 -8.89 13.02 -33.54
CA ARG A 711 -8.01 12.13 -34.32
C ARG A 711 -8.06 12.47 -35.81
N VAL A 712 -9.22 12.89 -36.32
CA VAL A 712 -9.41 13.34 -37.71
C VAL A 712 -8.74 14.69 -37.91
N LEU A 713 -8.89 15.61 -36.96
CA LEU A 713 -8.19 16.90 -36.96
C LEU A 713 -6.66 16.72 -36.93
N ALA A 714 -6.16 15.76 -36.17
CA ALA A 714 -4.74 15.43 -36.18
C ALA A 714 -4.28 14.87 -37.54
N LEU A 715 -5.09 14.02 -38.19
CA LEU A 715 -4.79 13.52 -39.53
C LEU A 715 -4.79 14.65 -40.57
N SER A 716 -5.75 15.56 -40.51
CA SER A 716 -5.82 16.70 -41.45
C SER A 716 -4.61 17.62 -41.30
N PHE A 717 -4.17 17.86 -40.06
CA PHE A 717 -2.93 18.55 -39.77
C PHE A 717 -1.69 17.83 -40.33
N ILE A 718 -1.61 16.50 -40.17
CA ILE A 718 -0.51 15.69 -40.73
C ILE A 718 -0.46 15.78 -42.27
N LEU A 719 -1.62 15.88 -42.92
CA LEU A 719 -1.77 16.00 -44.38
C LEU A 719 -1.62 17.44 -44.89
N GLY A 720 -1.34 18.42 -44.02
CA GLY A 720 -1.01 19.80 -44.41
C GLY A 720 -2.21 20.75 -44.45
N GLN A 721 -3.30 20.48 -43.73
CA GLN A 721 -4.35 21.46 -43.45
C GLN A 721 -4.11 22.15 -42.09
N PRO A 722 -4.22 23.48 -41.99
CA PRO A 722 -4.06 24.17 -40.71
C PRO A 722 -5.22 23.79 -39.77
N GLN A 723 -4.89 23.52 -38.49
CA GLN A 723 -5.84 23.18 -37.42
C GLN A 723 -5.38 23.80 -36.11
N ASP A 724 -6.33 24.05 -35.21
CA ASP A 724 -6.03 24.56 -33.87
C ASP A 724 -5.31 23.51 -33.01
N GLU A 725 -4.25 23.92 -32.30
CA GLU A 725 -3.43 23.03 -31.47
C GLU A 725 -4.02 22.77 -30.07
N ASP A 726 -5.32 23.02 -29.87
CA ASP A 726 -5.97 22.89 -28.56
C ASP A 726 -6.18 21.45 -28.10
N GLU A 727 -6.44 20.56 -29.06
CA GLU A 727 -6.59 19.14 -28.80
C GLU A 727 -5.22 18.43 -28.69
N LEU A 728 -5.11 17.48 -27.75
CA LEU A 728 -3.89 16.70 -27.49
C LEU A 728 -3.33 16.08 -28.78
N GLU A 729 -4.19 15.48 -29.59
CA GLU A 729 -3.86 14.71 -30.77
C GLU A 729 -3.20 15.58 -31.86
N VAL A 730 -3.63 16.83 -31.98
CA VAL A 730 -3.04 17.83 -32.91
C VAL A 730 -1.75 18.39 -32.30
N ALA A 731 -1.78 18.76 -31.01
CA ALA A 731 -0.63 19.30 -30.31
C ALA A 731 0.59 18.36 -30.37
N LEU A 732 0.37 17.04 -30.23
CA LEU A 732 1.44 16.05 -30.31
C LEU A 732 2.16 16.01 -31.66
N VAL A 733 1.57 16.57 -32.74
CA VAL A 733 2.21 16.63 -34.06
C VAL A 733 3.22 17.78 -34.16
N ASN A 734 2.92 18.99 -33.65
CA ASN A 734 3.75 20.18 -33.92
C ASN A 734 4.10 21.07 -32.72
N SER A 735 3.44 20.91 -31.57
CA SER A 735 3.46 21.95 -30.54
C SER A 735 4.76 22.07 -29.71
N ASP A 736 4.90 23.23 -29.06
CA ASP A 736 6.04 23.63 -28.24
C ASP A 736 6.28 22.75 -27.00
N LYS A 737 7.56 22.53 -26.69
CA LYS A 737 8.04 21.71 -25.54
C LYS A 737 7.46 22.12 -24.18
N LYS A 738 7.07 23.39 -23.99
CA LYS A 738 6.46 23.87 -22.74
C LYS A 738 5.03 23.35 -22.56
N ARG A 739 4.22 23.34 -23.62
CA ARG A 739 2.83 22.83 -23.62
C ARG A 739 2.83 21.32 -23.35
N MET A 740 3.81 20.59 -23.90
CA MET A 740 3.98 19.13 -23.74
C MET A 740 4.18 18.67 -22.30
N LYS A 741 4.81 19.48 -21.44
CA LYS A 741 5.02 19.10 -20.04
C LYS A 741 3.71 18.99 -19.24
N LYS A 742 2.68 19.76 -19.60
CA LYS A 742 1.36 19.68 -18.98
C LYS A 742 0.63 18.40 -19.43
N LEU A 743 0.71 18.09 -20.72
CA LEU A 743 0.01 16.98 -21.36
C LEU A 743 0.50 15.59 -20.92
N ILE A 744 1.76 15.45 -20.47
CA ILE A 744 2.25 14.16 -19.92
C ILE A 744 1.43 13.69 -18.72
N ASN A 745 1.10 14.61 -17.81
CA ASN A 745 0.33 14.24 -16.63
C ASN A 745 -1.11 13.89 -17.03
N GLU A 746 -1.67 14.58 -18.03
CA GLU A 746 -3.03 14.39 -18.51
C GLU A 746 -3.19 13.08 -19.31
N ALA A 747 -2.16 12.60 -20.02
CA ALA A 747 -2.19 11.39 -20.84
C ALA A 747 -1.11 10.36 -20.44
N PRO A 748 -1.27 9.65 -19.30
CA PRO A 748 -0.21 8.80 -18.73
C PRO A 748 0.12 7.55 -19.56
N VAL A 749 -0.75 7.15 -20.49
CA VAL A 749 -0.59 5.99 -21.38
C VAL A 749 0.03 6.35 -22.73
N ASN A 750 0.08 7.64 -23.09
CA ASN A 750 0.61 8.08 -24.37
C ASN A 750 2.15 8.25 -24.32
N ALA A 751 2.86 7.28 -24.90
CA ALA A 751 4.33 7.31 -24.90
C ALA A 751 4.93 8.47 -25.72
N VAL A 752 4.24 8.95 -26.76
CA VAL A 752 4.74 10.04 -27.62
C VAL A 752 4.68 11.39 -26.88
N ALA A 753 3.68 11.59 -26.02
CA ALA A 753 3.60 12.74 -25.12
C ALA A 753 4.84 12.81 -24.21
N ALA A 754 5.25 11.68 -23.65
CA ALA A 754 6.44 11.60 -22.81
C ALA A 754 7.76 11.82 -23.58
N LEU A 755 7.89 11.26 -24.79
CA LEU A 755 9.07 11.47 -25.64
C LEU A 755 9.26 12.93 -26.08
N SER A 756 8.18 13.71 -26.11
CA SER A 756 8.22 15.12 -26.49
C SER A 756 8.88 16.02 -25.43
N VAL A 757 9.17 15.50 -24.23
CA VAL A 757 9.81 16.24 -23.14
C VAL A 757 11.26 15.76 -22.91
N LYS A 758 12.15 16.72 -22.64
CA LYS A 758 13.57 16.44 -22.37
C LYS A 758 13.70 15.55 -21.13
N GLY A 759 14.21 14.33 -21.34
CA GLY A 759 14.41 13.35 -20.28
C GLY A 759 13.24 12.40 -20.08
N GLY A 760 12.11 12.56 -20.77
CA GLY A 760 10.88 11.77 -20.58
C GLY A 760 10.90 10.33 -21.08
N MET A 761 12.09 9.74 -21.23
CA MET A 761 12.25 8.40 -21.80
C MET A 761 11.78 7.30 -20.84
N ASP A 762 11.99 7.48 -19.54
CA ASP A 762 11.49 6.56 -18.54
C ASP A 762 9.97 6.64 -18.42
N GLU A 763 9.36 7.82 -18.50
CA GLU A 763 7.91 7.96 -18.60
C GLU A 763 7.35 7.35 -19.90
N ALA A 764 8.04 7.50 -21.04
CA ALA A 764 7.59 6.90 -22.30
C ALA A 764 7.55 5.36 -22.26
N ILE A 765 8.58 4.74 -21.67
CA ILE A 765 8.64 3.29 -21.52
C ILE A 765 7.68 2.80 -20.42
N ASN A 766 7.38 3.65 -19.44
CA ASN A 766 6.33 3.40 -18.46
C ASN A 766 4.94 3.43 -19.10
N ALA A 767 4.70 4.36 -20.03
CA ALA A 767 3.44 4.49 -20.75
C ALA A 767 3.22 3.30 -21.70
N ASN A 768 4.11 3.12 -22.69
CA ASN A 768 4.08 1.99 -23.62
C ASN A 768 5.50 1.66 -24.13
N ILE A 769 6.07 0.55 -23.65
CA ILE A 769 7.42 0.09 -24.02
C ILE A 769 7.59 -0.22 -25.51
N LEU A 770 6.51 -0.58 -26.22
CA LEU A 770 6.57 -0.98 -27.62
C LEU A 770 6.99 0.16 -28.54
N ILE A 771 6.88 1.42 -28.09
CA ILE A 771 7.39 2.60 -28.80
C ILE A 771 8.89 2.50 -29.09
N ALA A 772 9.65 1.81 -28.23
CA ALA A 772 11.09 1.61 -28.38
C ALA A 772 11.44 0.42 -29.29
N GLY A 773 10.45 -0.36 -29.74
CA GLY A 773 10.66 -1.63 -30.42
C GLY A 773 11.47 -1.51 -31.72
N HIS A 774 11.17 -0.52 -32.56
CA HIS A 774 11.87 -0.31 -33.84
C HIS A 774 13.37 -0.03 -33.66
N GLU A 775 13.75 0.88 -32.75
CA GLU A 775 15.14 1.15 -32.39
C GLU A 775 15.79 -0.06 -31.69
N ALA A 776 15.06 -0.76 -30.81
CA ALA A 776 15.56 -1.93 -30.12
C ALA A 776 15.89 -3.09 -31.08
N VAL A 777 15.04 -3.34 -32.09
CA VAL A 777 15.30 -4.33 -33.16
C VAL A 777 16.52 -3.91 -33.96
N LYS A 778 16.59 -2.66 -34.43
CA LYS A 778 17.71 -2.13 -35.23
C LYS A 778 19.05 -2.25 -34.50
N ARG A 779 19.07 -2.10 -33.17
CA ARG A 779 20.27 -2.20 -32.33
C ARG A 779 20.50 -3.60 -31.72
N GLY A 780 19.61 -4.56 -31.95
CA GLY A 780 19.71 -5.92 -31.41
C GLY A 780 19.61 -5.99 -29.87
N MET A 781 18.87 -5.08 -29.24
CA MET A 781 18.69 -5.06 -27.78
C MET A 781 17.60 -6.04 -27.33
N THR A 782 17.93 -6.94 -26.41
CA THR A 782 16.95 -7.85 -25.79
C THR A 782 16.03 -7.11 -24.80
N PRO A 783 14.73 -7.45 -24.74
CA PRO A 783 13.73 -6.76 -23.91
C PRO A 783 13.92 -7.01 -22.41
N ARG A 784 14.30 -8.23 -22.00
CA ARG A 784 14.46 -8.58 -20.58
C ARG A 784 15.56 -7.76 -19.91
N TYR A 785 15.26 -7.10 -18.79
CA TYR A 785 16.24 -6.39 -17.97
C TYR A 785 17.02 -7.36 -17.07
N SER A 786 18.34 -7.43 -17.25
CA SER A 786 19.28 -8.16 -16.40
C SER A 786 20.25 -7.19 -15.72
N PHE A 787 20.69 -7.55 -14.50
CA PHE A 787 21.78 -6.81 -13.85
C PHE A 787 23.06 -7.06 -14.64
N GLY A 788 23.81 -5.98 -14.92
CA GLY A 788 25.10 -6.11 -15.59
C GLY A 788 26.09 -6.89 -14.72
N VAL A 789 26.87 -7.78 -15.34
CA VAL A 789 27.93 -8.55 -14.69
C VAL A 789 28.89 -7.65 -13.91
N LEU A 790 29.22 -6.46 -14.46
CA LEU A 790 30.03 -5.45 -13.77
C LEU A 790 29.45 -5.02 -12.42
N SER A 791 28.13 -4.87 -12.31
CA SER A 791 27.51 -4.51 -11.03
C SER A 791 27.65 -5.63 -10.00
N ILE A 792 27.56 -6.89 -10.44
CA ILE A 792 27.80 -8.06 -9.57
C ILE A 792 29.26 -8.05 -9.10
N ILE A 793 30.21 -7.85 -10.02
CA ILE A 793 31.64 -7.77 -9.71
C ILE A 793 31.91 -6.64 -8.71
N MET A 794 31.45 -5.42 -8.97
CA MET A 794 31.68 -4.28 -8.09
C MET A 794 31.12 -4.51 -6.67
N HIS A 795 29.94 -5.11 -6.54
CA HIS A 795 29.35 -5.33 -5.23
C HIS A 795 30.01 -6.47 -4.44
N TYR A 796 30.32 -7.58 -5.10
CA TYR A 796 30.80 -8.79 -4.41
C TYR A 796 32.33 -8.88 -4.35
N PHE A 797 33.04 -8.40 -5.36
CA PHE A 797 34.49 -8.57 -5.49
C PHE A 797 35.29 -7.28 -5.25
N VAL A 798 34.67 -6.10 -5.25
CA VAL A 798 35.35 -4.83 -4.95
C VAL A 798 34.91 -4.28 -3.61
N LEU A 799 33.60 -4.03 -3.45
CA LEU A 799 33.08 -3.40 -2.24
C LEU A 799 33.18 -4.35 -1.04
N PHE A 800 32.84 -5.63 -1.17
CA PHE A 800 32.91 -6.56 -0.05
C PHE A 800 34.35 -6.73 0.50
N PRO A 801 35.40 -6.94 -0.32
CA PRO A 801 36.78 -6.95 0.16
C PRO A 801 37.25 -5.60 0.72
N SER A 802 36.79 -4.47 0.15
CA SER A 802 37.15 -3.15 0.70
C SER A 802 36.64 -2.95 2.14
N TRP A 803 35.48 -3.52 2.49
CA TRP A 803 34.98 -3.51 3.88
C TRP A 803 35.82 -4.39 4.81
N LEU A 804 36.33 -5.51 4.32
CA LEU A 804 37.29 -6.34 5.08
C LEU A 804 38.59 -5.59 5.32
N ILE A 805 39.15 -4.93 4.30
CA ILE A 805 40.37 -4.13 4.43
C ILE A 805 40.16 -2.98 5.41
N ALA A 806 39.01 -2.28 5.35
CA ALA A 806 38.66 -1.24 6.32
C ALA A 806 38.59 -1.79 7.76
N GLY A 807 38.05 -3.00 7.92
CA GLY A 807 38.05 -3.70 9.20
C GLY A 807 39.43 -4.07 9.73
N ILE A 808 40.31 -4.60 8.87
CA ILE A 808 41.71 -4.92 9.20
C ILE A 808 42.45 -3.64 9.60
N TYR A 809 42.22 -2.55 8.88
CA TYR A 809 42.79 -1.25 9.24
C TYR A 809 42.35 -0.79 10.63
N VAL A 810 41.05 -0.84 10.94
CA VAL A 810 40.54 -0.52 12.28
C VAL A 810 41.09 -1.47 13.35
N SER A 811 41.23 -2.76 13.01
CA SER A 811 41.83 -3.77 13.89
C SER A 811 43.24 -3.39 14.31
N SER A 812 44.04 -2.87 13.37
CA SER A 812 45.43 -2.47 13.64
C SER A 812 45.55 -1.25 14.58
N ILE A 813 44.50 -0.43 14.68
CA ILE A 813 44.51 0.80 15.50
C ILE A 813 43.83 0.61 16.86
N ARG A 814 42.74 -0.16 16.90
CA ARG A 814 41.83 -0.20 18.06
C ARG A 814 41.62 -1.60 18.65
N GLY A 815 42.08 -2.67 17.98
CA GLY A 815 41.94 -4.06 18.42
C GLY A 815 41.01 -4.92 17.56
N GLU A 816 41.15 -6.24 17.68
CA GLU A 816 40.46 -7.23 16.82
C GLU A 816 38.93 -7.17 16.91
N ALA A 817 38.40 -6.97 18.12
CA ALA A 817 36.96 -6.88 18.35
C ALA A 817 36.34 -5.67 17.62
N GLN A 818 37.01 -4.51 17.66
CA GLN A 818 36.58 -3.29 17.00
C GLN A 818 36.69 -3.42 15.47
N GLY A 819 37.74 -4.06 14.97
CA GLY A 819 37.89 -4.40 13.56
C GLY A 819 36.75 -5.29 13.06
N ALA A 820 36.45 -6.37 13.78
CA ALA A 820 35.37 -7.29 13.45
C ALA A 820 33.99 -6.61 13.45
N ALA A 821 33.71 -5.76 14.44
CA ALA A 821 32.45 -5.01 14.54
C ALA A 821 32.24 -4.07 13.32
N VAL A 822 33.29 -3.40 12.86
CA VAL A 822 33.24 -2.53 11.67
C VAL A 822 32.96 -3.33 10.40
N VAL A 823 33.61 -4.49 10.22
CA VAL A 823 33.35 -5.38 9.09
C VAL A 823 31.87 -5.79 9.05
N VAL A 824 31.36 -6.29 10.18
CA VAL A 824 29.97 -6.75 10.28
C VAL A 824 29.00 -5.61 10.03
N GLY A 825 29.24 -4.43 10.62
CA GLY A 825 28.40 -3.25 10.44
C GLY A 825 28.34 -2.78 8.98
N LEU A 826 29.49 -2.67 8.31
CA LEU A 826 29.57 -2.24 6.91
C LEU A 826 28.93 -3.25 5.96
N ILE A 827 29.12 -4.56 6.20
CA ILE A 827 28.47 -5.61 5.40
C ILE A 827 26.96 -5.56 5.57
N LEU A 828 26.45 -5.46 6.80
CA LEU A 828 25.01 -5.37 7.07
C LEU A 828 24.41 -4.12 6.43
N PHE A 829 25.07 -2.96 6.56
CA PHE A 829 24.65 -1.73 5.90
C PHE A 829 24.64 -1.88 4.38
N HIS A 830 25.67 -2.47 3.79
CA HIS A 830 25.76 -2.70 2.35
C HIS A 830 24.62 -3.61 1.84
N LEU A 831 24.37 -4.73 2.53
CA LEU A 831 23.27 -5.63 2.21
C LEU A 831 21.91 -4.94 2.38
N GLY A 832 21.74 -4.14 3.44
CA GLY A 832 20.57 -3.31 3.70
C GLY A 832 20.32 -2.30 2.57
N ALA A 833 21.33 -1.53 2.18
CA ALA A 833 21.26 -0.56 1.10
C ALA A 833 20.91 -1.21 -0.25
N ARG A 834 21.49 -2.38 -0.56
CA ARG A 834 21.14 -3.15 -1.76
C ARG A 834 19.69 -3.64 -1.72
N ARG A 835 19.23 -4.18 -0.59
CA ARG A 835 17.83 -4.60 -0.40
C ARG A 835 16.88 -3.41 -0.57
N PHE A 836 17.19 -2.28 0.05
CA PHE A 836 16.41 -1.05 -0.05
C PHE A 836 16.33 -0.52 -1.48
N SER A 837 17.46 -0.43 -2.19
CA SER A 837 17.48 -0.03 -3.61
C SER A 837 16.66 -0.99 -4.48
N LYS A 838 16.72 -2.30 -4.21
CA LYS A 838 15.91 -3.30 -4.90
C LYS A 838 14.41 -3.12 -4.60
N GLN A 839 14.04 -2.81 -3.36
CA GLN A 839 12.66 -2.53 -2.97
C GLN A 839 12.14 -1.25 -3.64
N GLN A 840 12.92 -0.16 -3.67
CA GLN A 840 12.51 1.08 -4.34
C GLN A 840 12.25 0.89 -5.84
N ARG A 841 12.97 0.00 -6.52
CA ARG A 841 12.72 -0.34 -7.94
C ARG A 841 11.42 -1.12 -8.17
N ARG A 842 10.88 -1.74 -7.13
CA ARG A 842 9.61 -2.49 -7.17
C ARG A 842 8.40 -1.60 -6.85
N VAL A 843 8.61 -0.33 -6.52
CA VAL A 843 7.48 0.59 -6.31
C VAL A 843 7.00 1.03 -7.70
N VAL A 844 5.75 0.71 -8.01
CA VAL A 844 5.05 1.16 -9.22
C VAL A 844 4.68 2.63 -9.03
N ARG A 845 5.08 3.49 -9.97
CA ARG A 845 4.72 4.92 -10.02
C ARG A 845 4.62 5.35 -11.47
N HIS A 846 3.84 6.39 -11.74
CA HIS A 846 3.81 7.00 -13.07
C HIS A 846 5.12 7.77 -13.36
N ARG A 847 5.63 8.55 -12.41
CA ARG A 847 6.87 9.33 -12.53
C ARG A 847 7.99 8.80 -11.65
N ASP A 848 9.24 9.04 -12.08
CA ASP A 848 10.46 8.67 -11.34
C ASP A 848 10.51 7.21 -10.89
N GLN A 849 9.88 6.33 -11.67
CA GLN A 849 9.85 4.90 -11.39
C GLN A 849 11.27 4.34 -11.55
N LYS A 850 11.90 3.97 -10.43
CA LYS A 850 13.36 3.70 -10.40
C LYS A 850 13.79 2.53 -11.29
N ALA A 851 12.90 1.57 -11.58
CA ALA A 851 13.22 0.51 -12.53
C ALA A 851 13.22 1.01 -13.98
N MET A 852 12.29 1.87 -14.37
CA MET A 852 12.19 2.48 -15.70
C MET A 852 13.33 3.46 -15.94
N VAL A 853 13.73 4.23 -14.92
CA VAL A 853 14.96 5.04 -14.99
C VAL A 853 16.18 4.16 -15.27
N ALA A 854 16.31 3.02 -14.58
CA ALA A 854 17.41 2.08 -14.81
C ALA A 854 17.34 1.41 -16.19
N TYR A 855 16.13 1.14 -16.67
CA TYR A 855 15.87 0.52 -17.97
C TYR A 855 16.15 1.50 -19.12
N ALA A 856 15.71 2.75 -19.01
CA ALA A 856 16.03 3.84 -19.94
C ALA A 856 17.55 4.08 -20.01
N ARG A 857 18.27 4.06 -18.87
CA ARG A 857 19.74 4.11 -18.87
C ARG A 857 20.38 2.94 -19.62
N ARG A 858 19.82 1.73 -19.51
CA ARG A 858 20.29 0.57 -20.29
C ARG A 858 20.05 0.76 -21.79
N MET A 859 18.86 1.22 -22.19
CA MET A 859 18.56 1.51 -23.59
C MET A 859 19.54 2.53 -24.18
N LYS A 860 19.83 3.62 -23.44
CA LYS A 860 20.84 4.63 -23.85
C LYS A 860 22.23 4.03 -24.01
N ARG A 861 22.68 3.14 -23.11
CA ARG A 861 23.96 2.41 -23.24
C ARG A 861 24.02 1.54 -24.51
N ASN A 862 22.88 0.97 -24.90
CA ASN A 862 22.74 0.17 -26.11
C ASN A 862 22.42 1.01 -27.36
N LYS A 863 22.49 2.35 -27.27
CA LYS A 863 22.18 3.30 -28.36
C LYS A 863 20.74 3.18 -28.89
N VAL A 864 19.81 2.70 -28.06
CA VAL A 864 18.37 2.67 -28.31
C VAL A 864 17.78 3.96 -27.74
N ILE A 865 17.47 4.92 -28.60
CA ILE A 865 16.95 6.22 -28.21
C ILE A 865 15.68 6.49 -29.03
N PRO A 866 14.51 6.04 -28.57
CA PRO A 866 13.24 6.45 -29.19
C PRO A 866 13.06 7.95 -28.99
N ALA A 867 12.67 8.65 -30.04
CA ALA A 867 12.46 10.08 -30.06
C ALA A 867 11.25 10.38 -30.96
N LYS A 868 10.68 11.57 -30.88
CA LYS A 868 9.56 11.91 -31.77
C LYS A 868 10.00 11.94 -33.23
N GLU A 869 11.25 12.31 -33.47
CA GLU A 869 11.84 12.52 -34.79
C GLU A 869 12.18 11.22 -35.54
N ASN A 870 12.28 10.07 -34.85
CA ASN A 870 12.54 8.77 -35.47
C ASN A 870 11.31 7.86 -35.56
N LEU A 871 10.14 8.35 -35.13
CA LEU A 871 8.87 7.64 -35.22
C LEU A 871 8.08 8.06 -36.47
N PRO A 872 7.35 7.12 -37.11
CA PRO A 872 6.39 7.48 -38.15
C PRO A 872 5.39 8.51 -37.66
N VAL A 873 5.05 9.48 -38.50
CA VAL A 873 4.05 10.49 -38.17
C VAL A 873 2.70 9.84 -37.89
N GLY A 874 1.97 10.33 -36.88
CA GLY A 874 0.68 9.77 -36.47
C GLY A 874 0.74 8.48 -35.65
N THR A 875 1.91 8.02 -35.21
CA THR A 875 2.04 6.80 -34.36
C THR A 875 1.19 6.89 -33.08
N HIS A 876 1.05 8.09 -32.49
CA HIS A 876 0.26 8.32 -31.28
C HIS A 876 -1.25 8.12 -31.44
N LEU A 877 -1.77 8.09 -32.68
CA LEU A 877 -3.19 7.86 -32.97
C LEU A 877 -3.54 6.36 -33.04
N LEU A 878 -2.53 5.51 -33.23
CA LEU A 878 -2.71 4.07 -33.50
C LEU A 878 -2.17 3.18 -32.39
N ILE A 879 -1.02 3.54 -31.80
CA ILE A 879 -0.36 2.70 -30.81
C ILE A 879 -1.19 2.61 -29.52
N SER A 880 -1.50 1.38 -29.11
CA SER A 880 -2.15 1.09 -27.82
C SER A 880 -1.38 0.05 -27.03
N GLY A 881 -1.58 0.04 -25.71
CA GLY A 881 -1.06 -0.97 -24.81
C GLY A 881 -2.09 -2.07 -24.52
N ILE A 882 -2.15 -2.48 -23.25
CA ILE A 882 -3.12 -3.45 -22.75
C ILE A 882 -4.52 -2.84 -22.85
N LEU A 883 -5.44 -3.56 -23.50
CA LEU A 883 -6.81 -3.14 -23.70
C LEU A 883 -7.75 -3.82 -22.70
N VAL A 884 -8.67 -3.06 -22.13
CA VAL A 884 -9.73 -3.54 -21.23
C VAL A 884 -11.07 -3.01 -21.68
N THR A 885 -12.17 -3.63 -21.26
CA THR A 885 -13.52 -3.13 -21.54
C THR A 885 -14.22 -2.63 -20.28
N VAL A 886 -15.02 -1.58 -20.43
CA VAL A 886 -16.01 -1.12 -19.45
C VAL A 886 -17.32 -0.89 -20.19
N ASN A 887 -18.37 -1.64 -19.85
CA ASN A 887 -19.65 -1.68 -20.56
C ASN A 887 -19.50 -1.87 -22.09
N GLY A 888 -18.55 -2.72 -22.51
CA GLY A 888 -18.24 -2.97 -23.92
C GLY A 888 -17.45 -1.85 -24.63
N VAL A 889 -17.08 -0.77 -23.93
CA VAL A 889 -16.20 0.29 -24.46
C VAL A 889 -14.74 -0.12 -24.26
N VAL A 890 -13.95 -0.14 -25.33
CA VAL A 890 -12.54 -0.53 -25.30
C VAL A 890 -11.67 0.64 -24.83
N LEU A 891 -10.84 0.42 -23.82
CA LEU A 891 -10.00 1.43 -23.18
C LEU A 891 -8.54 0.96 -23.06
N ASP A 892 -7.58 1.87 -23.22
CA ASP A 892 -6.14 1.58 -23.14
C ASP A 892 -5.54 1.96 -21.78
N VAL A 893 -4.98 0.97 -21.08
CA VAL A 893 -4.28 1.17 -19.80
C VAL A 893 -2.74 1.19 -19.96
N GLY A 894 -2.23 1.11 -21.19
CA GLY A 894 -0.81 1.17 -21.54
C GLY A 894 -0.07 -0.16 -21.35
N MET A 895 1.20 -0.20 -21.80
CA MET A 895 2.05 -1.39 -21.74
C MET A 895 3.38 -1.05 -21.04
N PRO A 896 3.43 -1.07 -19.70
CA PRO A 896 4.59 -0.60 -18.96
C PRO A 896 5.80 -1.54 -19.08
N GLY A 897 6.99 -0.96 -19.22
CA GLY A 897 8.22 -1.71 -19.45
C GLY A 897 8.69 -2.63 -18.32
N TRP A 898 8.19 -2.49 -17.09
CA TRP A 898 8.53 -3.43 -16.01
C TRP A 898 7.90 -4.81 -16.21
N LEU A 899 6.91 -4.95 -17.10
CA LEU A 899 6.35 -6.25 -17.46
C LEU A 899 7.36 -7.17 -18.16
N THR A 900 8.51 -6.64 -18.60
CA THR A 900 9.66 -7.44 -19.01
C THR A 900 10.14 -8.44 -17.95
N VAL A 901 9.80 -8.22 -16.67
CA VAL A 901 10.07 -9.16 -15.57
C VAL A 901 9.30 -10.47 -15.72
N ARG A 902 8.10 -10.45 -16.34
CA ARG A 902 7.24 -11.62 -16.58
C ARG A 902 7.69 -12.44 -17.80
N LEU A 903 8.65 -11.96 -18.60
CA LEU A 903 9.14 -12.71 -19.76
C LEU A 903 9.87 -14.00 -19.36
N PRO A 904 9.75 -15.08 -20.16
CA PRO A 904 10.50 -16.32 -19.95
C PRO A 904 12.01 -16.11 -20.02
N LYS A 905 12.77 -17.04 -19.43
CA LYS A 905 14.25 -17.01 -19.40
C LYS A 905 14.81 -17.59 -20.68
N ASP A 906 14.61 -16.89 -21.79
CA ASP A 906 15.23 -17.26 -23.06
C ASP A 906 16.74 -16.98 -23.04
N THR A 907 17.50 -17.79 -23.77
CA THR A 907 18.93 -17.58 -23.95
C THR A 907 19.18 -16.31 -24.77
N GLU A 908 20.01 -15.38 -24.28
CA GLU A 908 20.24 -14.09 -24.97
C GLU A 908 20.74 -14.27 -26.41
N LYS A 909 21.52 -15.33 -26.67
CA LYS A 909 22.08 -15.65 -28.00
C LYS A 909 20.98 -15.89 -29.04
N THR A 910 19.93 -16.64 -28.68
CA THR A 910 18.85 -16.98 -29.61
C THR A 910 18.03 -15.74 -29.96
N VAL A 911 17.67 -14.94 -28.96
CA VAL A 911 16.92 -13.68 -29.17
C VAL A 911 17.73 -12.70 -30.03
N LYS A 912 19.02 -12.48 -29.72
CA LYS A 912 19.88 -11.58 -30.52
C LYS A 912 20.01 -12.04 -31.98
N SER A 913 20.08 -13.35 -32.23
CA SER A 913 20.15 -13.87 -33.60
C SER A 913 18.90 -13.54 -34.42
N LYS A 914 17.70 -13.65 -33.80
CA LYS A 914 16.42 -13.29 -34.42
C LYS A 914 16.34 -11.79 -34.69
N LEU A 915 16.72 -10.97 -33.71
CA LEU A 915 16.74 -9.51 -33.86
C LEU A 915 17.70 -9.05 -34.97
N LYS A 916 18.87 -9.70 -35.11
CA LYS A 916 19.82 -9.38 -36.19
C LYS A 916 19.20 -9.63 -37.56
N ARG A 917 18.46 -10.74 -37.75
CA ARG A 917 17.76 -11.02 -39.02
C ARG A 917 16.71 -9.97 -39.33
N GLN A 918 15.90 -9.58 -38.34
CA GLN A 918 14.90 -8.52 -38.50
C GLN A 918 15.53 -7.16 -38.77
N ALA A 919 16.61 -6.79 -38.08
CA ALA A 919 17.32 -5.54 -38.31
C ALA A 919 17.80 -5.39 -39.76
N VAL A 920 18.26 -6.49 -40.38
CA VAL A 920 18.65 -6.51 -41.80
C VAL A 920 17.45 -6.23 -42.70
N LEU A 921 16.29 -6.84 -42.44
CA LEU A 921 15.06 -6.56 -43.20
C LEU A 921 14.64 -5.09 -43.08
N ILE A 922 14.62 -4.55 -41.87
CA ILE A 922 14.33 -3.13 -41.62
C ILE A 922 15.31 -2.23 -42.40
N SER A 923 16.60 -2.57 -42.41
CA SER A 923 17.60 -1.76 -43.10
C SER A 923 17.45 -1.73 -44.63
N LYS A 924 16.90 -2.80 -45.24
CA LYS A 924 16.66 -2.89 -46.69
C LYS A 924 15.43 -2.13 -47.15
N SER A 925 14.42 -2.00 -46.29
CA SER A 925 13.15 -1.34 -46.58
C SER A 925 13.22 0.20 -46.53
N ARG A 926 12.34 0.86 -47.29
CA ARG A 926 12.21 2.33 -47.35
C ARG A 926 11.82 2.89 -45.97
N PRO A 927 12.44 4.00 -45.50
CA PRO A 927 12.04 4.64 -44.26
C PRO A 927 10.59 5.18 -44.33
N PRO A 928 9.83 5.15 -43.21
CA PRO A 928 8.51 5.76 -43.13
C PRO A 928 8.62 7.27 -43.17
N ARG A 929 7.50 7.96 -43.32
CA ARG A 929 7.47 9.42 -43.22
C ARG A 929 7.46 9.86 -41.76
N LEU A 930 8.43 10.70 -41.39
CA LEU A 930 8.65 11.17 -40.02
C LEU A 930 8.06 12.57 -39.75
N GLN A 931 7.83 13.35 -40.81
CA GLN A 931 7.36 14.75 -40.73
C GLN A 931 6.02 14.92 -41.43
N PRO A 932 5.17 15.86 -40.97
CA PRO A 932 3.91 16.19 -41.66
C PRO A 932 4.16 16.70 -43.09
N LEU A 933 3.11 16.74 -43.88
CA LEU A 933 3.13 17.32 -45.22
C LEU A 933 3.02 18.85 -45.14
N GLY A 934 3.66 19.55 -46.08
CA GLY A 934 3.63 21.00 -46.13
C GLY A 934 2.23 21.52 -46.48
N GLU A 935 1.91 22.73 -46.03
CA GLU A 935 0.60 23.33 -46.28
C GLU A 935 0.30 23.42 -47.78
N GLY A 936 -0.91 23.00 -48.17
CA GLY A 936 -1.38 23.09 -49.54
C GLY A 936 -0.56 22.27 -50.56
N TRP A 937 0.21 21.26 -50.14
CA TRP A 937 1.09 20.49 -51.04
C TRP A 937 0.35 19.88 -52.24
N TRP A 938 -0.94 19.54 -52.07
CA TRP A 938 -1.79 18.93 -53.09
C TRP A 938 -2.14 19.88 -54.25
N LEU A 939 -1.94 21.19 -54.09
CA LEU A 939 -2.09 22.17 -55.18
C LEU A 939 -0.89 22.12 -56.13
N LYS A 940 0.25 21.62 -55.66
CA LYS A 940 1.53 21.61 -56.37
C LYS A 940 1.81 20.31 -57.10
N ARG A 941 0.97 19.28 -56.91
CA ARG A 941 1.15 17.94 -57.49
C ARG A 941 -0.07 17.51 -58.30
N PRO A 942 0.12 16.91 -59.49
CA PRO A 942 -0.99 16.38 -60.27
C PRO A 942 -1.64 15.20 -59.53
N LYS A 943 -2.97 15.06 -59.67
CA LYS A 943 -3.69 13.89 -59.17
C LYS A 943 -3.28 12.65 -59.97
N GLU A 944 -3.34 11.49 -59.33
CA GLU A 944 -3.13 10.20 -60.00
C GLU A 944 -4.33 9.85 -60.89
N ASP A 945 -4.09 9.03 -61.92
CA ASP A 945 -5.15 8.54 -62.80
C ASP A 945 -6.19 7.72 -62.00
N GLY A 946 -7.48 8.01 -62.24
CA GLY A 946 -8.59 7.41 -61.50
C GLY A 946 -8.87 8.02 -60.12
N ALA A 947 -8.28 9.17 -59.77
CA ALA A 947 -8.55 9.88 -58.52
C ALA A 947 -9.95 10.53 -58.42
N GLU A 948 -10.80 10.38 -59.43
CA GLU A 948 -12.22 10.79 -59.37
C GLU A 948 -13.05 9.86 -58.50
N ILE A 949 -12.63 8.60 -58.38
CA ILE A 949 -13.26 7.60 -57.51
C ILE A 949 -12.63 7.68 -56.12
N PRO A 950 -13.41 7.64 -55.03
CA PRO A 950 -12.88 7.60 -53.66
C PRO A 950 -11.79 6.53 -53.51
N ALA A 951 -10.69 6.88 -52.84
CA ALA A 951 -9.52 6.00 -52.76
C ALA A 951 -9.82 4.65 -52.12
N LEU A 952 -10.66 4.60 -51.09
CA LEU A 952 -11.06 3.33 -50.46
C LEU A 952 -11.89 2.47 -51.40
N GLU A 953 -12.81 3.04 -52.17
CA GLU A 953 -13.58 2.28 -53.16
C GLU A 953 -12.66 1.56 -54.17
N ARG A 954 -11.57 2.23 -54.59
CA ARG A 954 -10.54 1.62 -55.45
C ARG A 954 -9.76 0.49 -54.75
N LEU A 955 -9.42 0.66 -53.47
CA LEU A 955 -8.53 -0.25 -52.73
C LEU A 955 -9.23 -1.46 -52.11
N ILE A 956 -10.48 -1.31 -51.63
CA ILE A 956 -11.26 -2.40 -50.99
C ILE A 956 -12.36 -2.96 -51.88
N GLY A 957 -12.72 -2.27 -52.97
CA GLY A 957 -13.79 -2.64 -53.90
C GLY A 957 -15.17 -2.04 -53.54
N PRO A 958 -16.08 -1.89 -54.53
CA PRO A 958 -17.35 -1.18 -54.36
C PRO A 958 -18.32 -1.89 -53.40
N ALA A 959 -18.27 -3.23 -53.30
CA ALA A 959 -19.12 -4.00 -52.40
C ALA A 959 -18.83 -3.70 -50.92
N ALA A 960 -17.55 -3.59 -50.55
CA ALA A 960 -17.11 -3.30 -49.20
C ALA A 960 -17.24 -1.80 -48.84
N TYR A 961 -17.37 -0.93 -49.85
CA TYR A 961 -17.59 0.51 -49.68
C TYR A 961 -19.07 0.92 -49.52
N ARG A 962 -20.01 -0.02 -49.75
CA ARG A 962 -21.46 0.24 -49.70
C ARG A 962 -21.92 0.65 -48.29
N GLY A 963 -22.78 1.68 -48.20
CA GLY A 963 -23.36 2.18 -46.94
C GLY A 963 -22.64 3.38 -46.32
N ARG A 964 -21.44 3.72 -46.80
CA ARG A 964 -20.72 4.91 -46.32
C ARG A 964 -21.39 6.23 -46.70
N GLN A 965 -21.91 6.34 -47.92
CA GLN A 965 -22.66 7.53 -48.36
C GLN A 965 -23.89 7.77 -47.46
N GLN A 966 -24.64 6.71 -47.13
CA GLN A 966 -25.77 6.77 -46.19
C GLN A 966 -25.33 7.21 -44.78
N TYR A 967 -24.16 6.78 -44.31
CA TYR A 967 -23.62 7.23 -43.02
C TYR A 967 -23.28 8.72 -43.04
N ILE A 968 -22.62 9.20 -44.11
CA ILE A 968 -22.31 10.62 -44.30
C ILE A 968 -23.60 11.46 -44.35
N GLU A 969 -24.60 11.01 -45.10
CA GLU A 969 -25.92 11.66 -45.16
C GLU A 969 -26.61 11.71 -43.80
N ARG A 970 -26.54 10.61 -43.03
CA ARG A 970 -27.10 10.55 -41.66
C ARG A 970 -26.40 11.51 -40.71
N LYS A 971 -25.07 11.67 -40.81
CA LYS A 971 -24.29 12.62 -40.02
C LYS A 971 -24.54 14.08 -40.45
N LYS A 972 -24.69 14.34 -41.75
CA LYS A 972 -25.04 15.67 -42.33
C LYS A 972 -26.47 16.09 -41.96
N GLY A 973 -27.42 15.15 -41.96
CA GLY A 973 -28.80 15.33 -41.52
C GLY A 973 -28.91 15.44 -39.99
N LYS A 974 -28.44 16.54 -39.41
CA LYS A 974 -28.46 16.83 -37.97
C LYS A 974 -29.85 16.57 -37.34
N ALA A 975 -29.97 15.39 -36.72
CA ALA A 975 -30.98 14.90 -35.79
C ALA A 975 -32.42 14.69 -36.31
N SER A 976 -32.82 13.42 -36.50
CA SER A 976 -34.12 12.99 -35.97
C SER A 976 -33.87 12.27 -34.64
N ARG A 977 -34.58 12.71 -33.60
CA ARG A 977 -34.81 11.92 -32.36
C ARG A 977 -35.16 10.50 -32.84
N PRO A 978 -34.55 9.42 -32.31
CA PRO A 978 -34.93 8.08 -32.76
C PRO A 978 -36.44 7.93 -32.57
N ARG A 979 -37.19 7.80 -33.67
CA ARG A 979 -38.67 7.68 -33.67
C ARG A 979 -39.10 6.26 -33.26
N GLY A 980 -38.52 5.75 -32.18
CA GLY A 980 -38.84 4.46 -31.58
C GLY A 980 -39.19 4.63 -30.11
N ARG A 981 -40.18 3.87 -29.63
CA ARG A 981 -40.51 3.78 -28.20
C ARG A 981 -39.30 3.18 -27.46
N VAL A 982 -38.51 4.01 -26.80
CA VAL A 982 -37.48 3.55 -25.85
C VAL A 982 -38.20 3.20 -24.55
N SER A 983 -38.02 1.97 -24.06
CA SER A 983 -38.60 1.56 -22.77
C SER A 983 -38.00 2.41 -21.64
N SER A 984 -38.86 3.01 -20.81
CA SER A 984 -38.49 3.88 -19.69
C SER A 984 -38.10 3.11 -18.42
N SER A 985 -38.13 1.78 -18.45
CA SER A 985 -37.81 0.95 -17.27
C SER A 985 -36.30 0.78 -17.08
N PRO A 986 -35.75 0.98 -15.87
CA PRO A 986 -34.35 0.67 -15.58
C PRO A 986 -34.09 -0.82 -15.83
N LYS A 987 -33.11 -1.13 -16.69
CA LYS A 987 -32.57 -2.48 -16.80
C LYS A 987 -31.43 -2.58 -15.79
N LYS A 988 -31.58 -3.44 -14.77
CA LYS A 988 -30.43 -3.91 -14.00
C LYS A 988 -29.40 -4.51 -14.97
N VAL A 989 -28.11 -4.50 -14.64
CA VAL A 989 -27.05 -5.15 -15.45
C VAL A 989 -27.43 -6.60 -15.80
N THR A 990 -28.11 -7.29 -14.88
CA THR A 990 -28.70 -8.62 -15.07
C THR A 990 -29.80 -8.73 -16.14
N ARG A 991 -30.28 -7.62 -16.69
CA ARG A 991 -31.30 -7.51 -17.75
C ARG A 991 -30.75 -6.90 -19.05
N VAL A 992 -29.45 -6.59 -19.12
CA VAL A 992 -28.76 -6.16 -20.35
C VAL A 992 -28.44 -7.40 -21.17
N ASP A 993 -28.70 -7.37 -22.47
CA ASP A 993 -28.31 -8.46 -23.37
C ASP A 993 -26.79 -8.36 -23.61
N LEU A 994 -26.04 -9.07 -22.77
CA LEU A 994 -24.57 -9.02 -22.71
C LEU A 994 -23.92 -9.44 -24.04
N ASN A 995 -24.57 -10.37 -24.77
CA ASN A 995 -24.10 -10.85 -26.07
C ASN A 995 -24.21 -9.77 -27.16
N THR A 996 -25.33 -9.04 -27.21
CA THR A 996 -25.47 -7.90 -28.15
C THR A 996 -24.50 -6.76 -27.87
N SER A 997 -24.03 -6.66 -26.63
CA SER A 997 -23.15 -5.59 -26.16
C SER A 997 -21.67 -5.97 -26.22
N GLN A 998 -21.34 -7.18 -26.71
CA GLN A 998 -19.98 -7.75 -26.74
C GLN A 998 -19.27 -7.69 -25.38
N ILE A 999 -20.04 -7.75 -24.29
CA ILE A 999 -19.50 -7.74 -22.93
C ILE A 999 -18.98 -9.15 -22.64
N PRO A 1000 -17.75 -9.31 -22.13
CA PRO A 1000 -17.23 -10.62 -21.77
C PRO A 1000 -18.13 -11.31 -20.74
N THR A 1001 -18.44 -12.59 -20.98
CA THR A 1001 -19.20 -13.44 -20.06
C THR A 1001 -18.51 -14.80 -19.94
N ASN A 1002 -18.50 -15.35 -18.73
CA ASN A 1002 -17.71 -16.52 -18.41
C ASN A 1002 -18.26 -17.73 -19.16
N THR A 1003 -17.38 -18.51 -19.79
CA THR A 1003 -17.74 -19.74 -20.50
C THR A 1003 -18.09 -20.88 -19.55
N ILE A 1004 -17.78 -20.75 -18.24
CA ILE A 1004 -18.25 -21.67 -17.21
C ILE A 1004 -19.76 -21.47 -17.04
N ARG A 1005 -20.54 -22.18 -17.86
CA ARG A 1005 -21.90 -22.60 -17.48
C ARG A 1005 -21.75 -23.33 -16.15
N SER A 1006 -22.11 -22.69 -15.05
CA SER A 1006 -22.26 -23.40 -13.78
C SER A 1006 -23.18 -24.59 -14.03
N GLU A 1007 -22.72 -25.81 -13.74
CA GLU A 1007 -23.47 -27.07 -13.92
C GLU A 1007 -24.72 -27.18 -13.04
N ARG A 1008 -25.21 -26.07 -12.47
CA ARG A 1008 -26.53 -25.98 -11.86
C ARG A 1008 -27.23 -24.74 -12.36
N LYS A 1009 -27.92 -24.86 -13.50
CA LYS A 1009 -29.17 -24.13 -13.70
C LYS A 1009 -30.15 -24.56 -12.60
N SER A 1010 -30.09 -23.92 -11.45
CA SER A 1010 -31.27 -23.80 -10.61
C SER A 1010 -32.24 -22.91 -11.37
N ASN A 1011 -33.24 -23.51 -12.03
CA ASN A 1011 -34.48 -22.82 -12.39
C ASN A 1011 -35.11 -22.28 -11.10
N ARG A 1012 -34.64 -21.13 -10.64
CA ARG A 1012 -35.33 -20.30 -9.67
C ARG A 1012 -35.65 -19.01 -10.38
N ASP A 1013 -36.87 -18.94 -10.89
CA ASP A 1013 -37.53 -17.67 -11.14
C ASP A 1013 -37.47 -16.86 -9.84
N LEU A 1014 -36.64 -15.83 -9.82
CA LEU A 1014 -36.56 -14.88 -8.73
C LEU A 1014 -37.85 -14.06 -8.73
N SER A 1015 -38.79 -14.47 -7.88
CA SER A 1015 -40.05 -13.79 -7.64
C SER A 1015 -39.84 -12.35 -7.16
N ASN A 1016 -40.64 -11.44 -7.73
CA ASN A 1016 -40.74 -10.03 -7.36
C ASN A 1016 -41.14 -9.83 -5.88
N SER A 1017 -40.19 -9.46 -5.02
CA SER A 1017 -40.51 -8.77 -3.77
C SER A 1017 -39.31 -7.96 -3.25
N PRO A 1018 -39.50 -6.71 -2.82
CA PRO A 1018 -38.43 -5.87 -2.29
C PRO A 1018 -38.00 -6.38 -0.90
N VAL A 1019 -36.70 -6.59 -0.69
CA VAL A 1019 -36.16 -6.96 0.62
C VAL A 1019 -36.30 -5.77 1.57
N SER A 1020 -37.27 -5.87 2.47
CA SER A 1020 -37.48 -4.95 3.58
C SER A 1020 -36.44 -5.15 4.67
N ARG A 1021 -36.02 -4.01 5.24
CA ARG A 1021 -35.28 -3.78 6.49
C ARG A 1021 -35.29 -4.95 7.50
N ILE A 1022 -34.10 -5.37 7.93
CA ILE A 1022 -33.92 -6.28 9.06
C ILE A 1022 -34.05 -5.49 10.36
N GLY A 1023 -35.14 -5.75 11.09
CA GLY A 1023 -35.33 -5.40 12.49
C GLY A 1023 -36.18 -6.49 13.14
N THR A 1024 -35.64 -7.09 14.21
CA THR A 1024 -36.29 -7.95 15.22
C THR A 1024 -37.00 -9.23 14.73
N LEU A 1025 -36.36 -10.39 14.93
CA LEU A 1025 -37.03 -11.70 14.94
C LEU A 1025 -37.09 -12.23 16.37
N THR A 1026 -38.30 -12.44 16.88
CA THR A 1026 -38.62 -13.37 17.97
C THR A 1026 -38.76 -14.80 17.42
N PRO A 1027 -38.53 -15.85 18.24
CA PRO A 1027 -38.39 -17.21 17.73
C PRO A 1027 -39.76 -17.90 17.62
N GLU A 1028 -40.04 -18.51 16.46
CA GLU A 1028 -41.07 -19.55 16.35
C GLU A 1028 -40.46 -20.91 16.05
N ARG A 1029 -41.11 -21.92 16.62
CA ARG A 1029 -40.70 -23.32 16.76
C ARG A 1029 -40.81 -24.09 15.45
N GLY A 1030 -39.87 -25.04 15.29
CA GLY A 1030 -40.23 -26.42 14.92
C GLY A 1030 -40.04 -26.82 13.47
N ILE A 1031 -38.81 -27.18 13.09
CA ILE A 1031 -38.56 -28.20 12.06
C ILE A 1031 -37.39 -29.08 12.55
N VAL A 1032 -37.68 -30.36 12.75
CA VAL A 1032 -36.71 -31.41 13.14
C VAL A 1032 -35.86 -31.80 11.92
N PRO A 1033 -34.52 -31.81 12.00
CA PRO A 1033 -33.70 -32.32 10.90
C PRO A 1033 -33.70 -33.86 10.87
N GLN A 1034 -34.13 -34.45 9.75
CA GLN A 1034 -33.98 -35.88 9.49
C GLN A 1034 -32.50 -36.26 9.37
N ARG A 1035 -32.12 -37.37 10.01
CA ARG A 1035 -30.79 -37.99 9.94
C ARG A 1035 -30.54 -38.57 8.55
N LYS A 1036 -29.32 -38.33 8.06
CA LYS A 1036 -28.74 -38.88 6.82
C LYS A 1036 -28.48 -40.39 7.01
N ASN A 1037 -29.12 -41.24 6.20
CA ASN A 1037 -28.76 -42.66 6.12
C ASN A 1037 -27.40 -42.82 5.42
N LYS A 1038 -26.51 -43.56 6.07
CA LYS A 1038 -25.38 -44.25 5.44
C LYS A 1038 -25.95 -45.56 4.92
N ASP A 1039 -25.92 -45.74 3.61
CA ASP A 1039 -25.78 -47.02 2.90
C ASP A 1039 -26.08 -46.73 1.42
N ASN A 1040 -25.00 -46.70 0.63
CA ASN A 1040 -24.91 -47.06 -0.78
C ASN A 1040 -23.54 -46.60 -1.29
N ASP A 1041 -22.52 -47.37 -0.89
CA ASP A 1041 -21.34 -47.63 -1.72
C ASP A 1041 -21.74 -48.75 -2.68
N SER A 1042 -21.71 -48.49 -3.99
CA SER A 1042 -21.29 -49.45 -5.03
C SER A 1042 -21.43 -48.81 -6.42
N ASP A 1043 -20.33 -48.91 -7.15
CA ASP A 1043 -20.21 -49.10 -8.60
C ASP A 1043 -20.75 -48.02 -9.55
N ASP A 1044 -19.80 -47.35 -10.22
CA ASP A 1044 -19.54 -47.68 -11.63
C ASP A 1044 -18.24 -47.01 -12.13
N ASP A 1045 -17.25 -47.85 -12.37
CA ASP A 1045 -16.12 -47.61 -13.27
C ASP A 1045 -16.63 -47.55 -14.72
N VAL A 1046 -16.38 -46.45 -15.44
CA VAL A 1046 -16.21 -46.51 -16.91
C VAL A 1046 -15.12 -45.53 -17.36
N SER A 1047 -13.97 -46.13 -17.70
CA SER A 1047 -12.96 -45.60 -18.61
C SER A 1047 -13.53 -45.41 -20.03
N PHE A 1048 -13.08 -44.40 -20.78
CA PHE A 1048 -12.25 -44.58 -21.99
C PHE A 1048 -12.05 -43.28 -22.79
N LEU A 1049 -10.79 -43.13 -23.24
CA LEU A 1049 -10.23 -42.31 -24.33
C LEU A 1049 -10.00 -40.82 -24.10
#